data_AF-A0A4D8QAT6-F1
#
_entry.id   AF-A0A4D8QAT6-F1
#
_cell.length_a   1.000
_cell.length_b   1.000
_cell.length_c   1.000
_cell.angle_alpha   90.00
_cell.angle_beta   90.00
_cell.angle_gamma   90.00
#
_symmetry.space_group_name_H-M   'P 1'
#
loop_
_entity.id
_entity.type
_entity.pdbx_description
1 polymer ?
#
loop_
_entity_poly.entity_id
_entity_poly.type
_entity_poly.pdbx_seq_one_letter_code
_entity_poly.pdbx_strand_id
1 'polypeptide(L)'
;MFAAASLVLALSGVVTGAATPARAQAYTQAVPSGPPIRLFPPPETMAVPDVGGRGGAGAGRVLDDPLASPGPSAAPLALTPLPAPAPAHTPSFDVVPIVVPPSAIAVETLGPLDPDGAGPLAGAAGLGNDPWRGIPRAEVLALLPELPTLTPSPAVKELQRRLLLSRGSPAAAPGEPEPARRFGALRVETLAAMGDPRGAADLAALLPEAMTADEAAARALTDAELLAGPLDCAAATERAKPFSGPYWQRLELFCRLRAGRIGGGMPTEAGAAPVGDDLAFEMLREQPGGDPDFLRVAEAMAGGPAPRLRSLRDPSPLTLAALRALQAGLPPDVLSLTDPARLAAVASNNGADPATRVTAAERAAVALFLDSRRLAEAYRAAPAKGDELLRLKDAAARDRTARTRALVQQAMLAAMGGGRRVELAGLALELLDPPMLAGPVGAVVADMLDTLSPTPDAAALAPAAARLCFALDRADTGKRWYDLALRSRPTAEVARLWPLAVIALGPPPGGGALGLASWLDESLRGADSEGRARVAGQLALLQAMGVAVPEEAWRRTADAEETAPTPADARPPTADPALWQRLAEASADRRVGETALAALLLLGNAGPAGTPPAVVARVVGALRAVGLDSDARAIAREAAAALAG
;
A
#
# COMPACT_ATOMS: atom_id res chain seq x y z
N MET A 1 13.36 12.15 -76.05
CA MET A 1 13.92 11.16 -77.00
C MET A 1 13.95 9.81 -76.29
N PHE A 2 13.55 8.71 -76.97
CA PHE A 2 13.71 7.28 -76.59
C PHE A 2 13.28 6.86 -75.14
N ALA A 3 12.29 5.99 -74.89
CA ALA A 3 11.59 4.96 -75.69
C ALA A 3 12.49 3.76 -76.10
N ALA A 4 12.08 2.48 -76.00
CA ALA A 4 10.78 1.92 -75.59
C ALA A 4 10.87 0.44 -75.12
N ALA A 5 9.79 -0.01 -74.48
CA ALA A 5 9.14 -1.34 -74.57
C ALA A 5 9.93 -2.68 -74.53
N SER A 6 9.38 -3.62 -73.74
CA SER A 6 8.95 -4.92 -74.27
C SER A 6 7.71 -5.42 -73.52
N LEU A 7 6.83 -6.13 -74.24
CA LEU A 7 5.55 -6.71 -73.79
C LEU A 7 5.61 -8.24 -74.04
N VAL A 8 4.76 -9.10 -73.48
CA VAL A 8 3.55 -9.64 -74.14
C VAL A 8 2.83 -10.65 -73.21
N LEU A 9 1.50 -10.62 -73.31
CA LEU A 9 0.39 -11.53 -72.92
C LEU A 9 0.70 -13.02 -72.61
N ALA A 10 -0.16 -13.81 -71.93
CA ALA A 10 -1.33 -13.57 -71.03
C ALA A 10 -1.57 -14.89 -70.23
N LEU A 11 -2.70 -15.64 -70.14
CA LEU A 11 -4.11 -15.59 -70.60
C LEU A 11 -4.89 -16.73 -69.86
N SER A 12 -6.14 -16.70 -69.39
CA SER A 12 -7.05 -15.71 -68.78
C SER A 12 -8.24 -16.49 -68.15
N GLY A 13 -8.88 -16.02 -67.07
CA GLY A 13 -10.06 -16.71 -66.50
C GLY A 13 -10.81 -15.94 -65.40
N VAL A 14 -12.04 -15.51 -65.68
CA VAL A 14 -12.93 -14.81 -64.74
C VAL A 14 -14.31 -15.46 -64.73
N VAL A 15 -14.84 -15.75 -63.54
CA VAL A 15 -16.28 -16.01 -63.32
C VAL A 15 -16.70 -15.23 -62.07
N THR A 16 -17.65 -14.32 -62.23
CA THR A 16 -18.26 -13.57 -61.12
C THR A 16 -19.45 -14.34 -60.55
N GLY A 17 -19.39 -14.69 -59.27
CA GLY A 17 -20.50 -15.32 -58.55
C GLY A 17 -20.96 -14.45 -57.38
N ALA A 18 -22.17 -13.90 -57.46
CA ALA A 18 -22.81 -13.20 -56.35
C ALA A 18 -23.55 -14.19 -55.44
N ALA A 19 -23.39 -14.07 -54.13
CA ALA A 19 -24.13 -14.85 -53.14
C ALA A 19 -24.56 -13.96 -51.96
N THR A 20 -25.83 -14.05 -51.58
CA THR A 20 -26.44 -13.36 -50.45
C THR A 20 -26.19 -14.11 -49.12
N PRO A 21 -26.29 -13.44 -47.95
CA PRO A 21 -25.87 -14.03 -46.68
C PRO A 21 -26.80 -15.17 -46.22
N ALA A 22 -26.22 -16.35 -46.02
CA ALA A 22 -26.91 -17.49 -45.42
C ALA A 22 -27.06 -17.32 -43.90
N ARG A 23 -28.27 -17.59 -43.38
CA ARG A 23 -28.54 -17.62 -41.94
C ARG A 23 -27.87 -18.84 -41.29
N ALA A 24 -26.87 -18.63 -40.45
CA ALA A 24 -26.44 -19.65 -39.49
C ALA A 24 -27.44 -19.66 -38.31
N GLN A 25 -28.25 -20.72 -38.20
CA GLN A 25 -29.17 -20.92 -37.08
C GLN A 25 -28.41 -21.47 -35.87
N ALA A 26 -28.71 -20.96 -34.67
CA ALA A 26 -28.07 -21.40 -33.44
C ALA A 26 -28.55 -22.82 -33.04
N TYR A 27 -27.63 -23.78 -33.01
CA TYR A 27 -27.85 -25.08 -32.40
C TYR A 27 -27.53 -25.02 -30.90
N THR A 28 -28.50 -24.61 -30.09
CA THR A 28 -28.43 -24.75 -28.62
C THR A 28 -28.69 -26.21 -28.23
N GLN A 29 -27.64 -27.02 -28.18
CA GLN A 29 -27.73 -28.34 -27.52
C GLN A 29 -27.81 -28.14 -26.00
N ALA A 30 -28.96 -28.44 -25.42
CA ALA A 30 -29.14 -28.45 -23.98
C ALA A 30 -28.48 -29.69 -23.36
N VAL A 31 -27.41 -29.48 -22.59
CA VAL A 31 -26.85 -30.52 -21.71
C VAL A 31 -27.76 -30.65 -20.48
N PRO A 32 -28.24 -31.84 -20.11
CA PRO A 32 -29.13 -32.01 -18.97
C PRO A 32 -28.38 -31.75 -17.66
N SER A 33 -28.87 -30.81 -16.85
CA SER A 33 -28.37 -30.53 -15.51
C SER A 33 -28.76 -31.65 -14.54
N GLY A 34 -27.77 -32.43 -14.11
CA GLY A 34 -27.95 -33.34 -12.98
C GLY A 34 -28.22 -32.58 -11.68
N PRO A 35 -28.88 -33.20 -10.68
CA PRO A 35 -29.16 -32.56 -9.39
C PRO A 35 -27.84 -32.27 -8.64
N PRO A 36 -27.77 -31.17 -7.87
CA PRO A 36 -26.53 -30.76 -7.20
C PRO A 36 -26.12 -31.72 -6.08
N ILE A 37 -24.86 -32.12 -6.09
CA ILE A 37 -24.23 -32.93 -5.04
C ILE A 37 -24.12 -32.08 -3.76
N ARG A 38 -24.62 -32.60 -2.63
CA ARG A 38 -24.44 -31.96 -1.31
C ARG A 38 -23.09 -32.36 -0.73
N LEU A 39 -22.29 -31.36 -0.33
CA LEU A 39 -20.96 -31.57 0.27
C LEU A 39 -20.94 -31.40 1.80
N PHE A 40 -22.08 -31.13 2.45
CA PHE A 40 -22.20 -31.00 3.90
C PHE A 40 -23.52 -31.60 4.42
N PRO A 41 -23.53 -32.21 5.63
CA PRO A 41 -24.77 -32.57 6.33
C PRO A 41 -25.49 -31.31 6.84
N PRO A 42 -26.82 -31.36 7.07
CA PRO A 42 -27.56 -30.25 7.68
C PRO A 42 -27.24 -30.11 9.18
N PRO A 43 -27.37 -28.90 9.77
CA PRO A 43 -27.29 -28.73 11.22
C PRO A 43 -28.53 -29.32 11.90
N GLU A 44 -28.34 -29.92 13.08
CA GLU A 44 -29.44 -30.42 13.90
C GLU A 44 -30.22 -29.26 14.53
N THR A 45 -31.52 -29.16 14.21
CA THR A 45 -32.44 -28.26 14.92
C THR A 45 -32.86 -28.91 16.24
N MET A 46 -32.28 -28.47 17.35
CA MET A 46 -32.79 -28.85 18.68
C MET A 46 -34.23 -28.34 18.84
N ALA A 47 -35.16 -29.27 19.09
CA ALA A 47 -36.57 -28.96 19.28
C ALA A 47 -36.81 -28.33 20.66
N VAL A 48 -37.60 -27.25 20.69
CA VAL A 48 -38.16 -26.71 21.93
C VAL A 48 -39.29 -27.65 22.41
N PRO A 49 -39.28 -28.11 23.67
CA PRO A 49 -40.39 -28.91 24.20
C PRO A 49 -41.60 -28.01 24.49
N ASP A 50 -42.72 -28.28 23.83
CA ASP A 50 -44.01 -27.65 24.11
C ASP A 50 -44.66 -28.29 25.35
N VAL A 51 -45.22 -27.47 26.26
CA VAL A 51 -45.84 -27.91 27.51
C VAL A 51 -47.25 -27.31 27.63
N GLY A 52 -48.18 -27.96 26.95
CA GLY A 52 -49.57 -27.53 26.81
C GLY A 52 -50.49 -27.71 28.03
N GLY A 53 -50.35 -26.85 29.03
CA GLY A 53 -51.50 -26.14 29.63
C GLY A 53 -52.39 -26.78 30.71
N ARG A 54 -53.08 -25.86 31.41
CA ARG A 54 -54.24 -26.02 32.34
C ARG A 54 -54.00 -26.64 33.73
N GLY A 55 -53.82 -25.75 34.70
CA GLY A 55 -54.14 -25.94 36.13
C GLY A 55 -54.23 -24.56 36.78
N GLY A 56 -55.24 -24.28 37.62
CA GLY A 56 -55.53 -22.92 38.07
C GLY A 56 -55.80 -22.77 39.56
N ALA A 57 -55.51 -21.57 40.07
CA ALA A 57 -55.96 -20.96 41.33
C ALA A 57 -55.61 -21.63 42.68
N GLY A 58 -54.88 -20.87 43.52
CA GLY A 58 -55.32 -20.60 44.89
C GLY A 58 -54.49 -21.16 46.06
N ALA A 59 -53.77 -20.25 46.74
CA ALA A 59 -53.15 -20.42 48.07
C ALA A 59 -52.07 -21.54 48.23
N GLY A 60 -51.17 -21.49 49.21
CA GLY A 60 -50.80 -20.33 50.03
C GLY A 60 -49.85 -20.66 51.19
N ARG A 61 -48.91 -19.73 51.43
CA ARG A 61 -48.44 -19.21 52.74
C ARG A 61 -47.79 -20.14 53.80
N VAL A 62 -46.86 -19.52 54.55
CA VAL A 62 -46.34 -19.88 55.89
C VAL A 62 -45.09 -20.81 55.93
N LEU A 63 -44.07 -20.32 56.64
CA LEU A 63 -42.91 -21.03 57.18
C LEU A 63 -43.26 -21.58 58.57
N ASP A 64 -42.54 -22.59 59.07
CA ASP A 64 -41.89 -22.47 60.39
C ASP A 64 -40.94 -23.67 60.67
N ASP A 65 -39.99 -23.42 61.57
CA ASP A 65 -39.00 -24.34 62.19
C ASP A 65 -39.64 -24.94 63.50
N PRO A 66 -38.99 -25.58 64.51
CA PRO A 66 -37.58 -25.99 64.67
C PRO A 66 -37.31 -27.35 65.41
N LEU A 67 -36.02 -27.55 65.76
CA LEU A 67 -35.47 -28.22 66.97
C LEU A 67 -35.11 -29.73 67.06
N ALA A 68 -33.98 -29.95 67.77
CA ALA A 68 -33.60 -31.06 68.68
C ALA A 68 -32.55 -32.11 68.26
N SER A 69 -31.73 -32.51 69.24
CA SER A 69 -30.61 -33.49 69.24
C SER A 69 -30.81 -34.46 70.45
N PRO A 70 -29.84 -35.22 71.04
CA PRO A 70 -28.41 -35.50 70.73
C PRO A 70 -27.97 -36.99 70.87
N GLY A 71 -26.65 -37.29 70.75
CA GLY A 71 -26.02 -38.58 71.12
C GLY A 71 -24.46 -38.50 71.17
N PRO A 72 -23.72 -39.32 71.96
CA PRO A 72 -22.48 -38.82 72.59
C PRO A 72 -21.15 -39.61 72.44
N SER A 73 -20.05 -38.84 72.38
CA SER A 73 -18.75 -38.92 73.11
C SER A 73 -18.03 -40.26 73.40
N ALA A 74 -16.73 -40.32 73.02
CA ALA A 74 -15.63 -40.92 73.81
C ALA A 74 -14.24 -40.40 73.34
N ALA A 75 -13.21 -40.41 74.21
CA ALA A 75 -11.81 -40.01 73.96
C ALA A 75 -10.88 -40.60 75.06
N PRO A 76 -9.57 -40.27 75.13
CA PRO A 76 -8.46 -40.50 74.19
C PRO A 76 -7.32 -41.36 74.82
N LEU A 77 -6.22 -41.66 74.10
CA LEU A 77 -4.91 -42.07 74.69
C LEU A 77 -3.74 -41.89 73.68
N ALA A 78 -2.48 -42.09 74.10
CA ALA A 78 -1.32 -41.36 73.53
C ALA A 78 -0.04 -42.17 73.17
N LEU A 79 0.69 -41.65 72.16
CA LEU A 79 2.16 -41.58 71.94
C LEU A 79 3.11 -42.75 72.34
N THR A 80 3.85 -43.31 71.36
CA THR A 80 5.34 -43.52 71.40
C THR A 80 5.90 -43.98 70.02
N PRO A 81 7.22 -43.87 69.69
CA PRO A 81 7.74 -43.96 68.30
C PRO A 81 8.94 -44.93 68.01
N LEU A 82 9.39 -44.96 66.73
CA LEU A 82 10.64 -45.50 66.13
C LEU A 82 10.74 -47.04 65.87
N PRO A 83 11.58 -47.53 64.91
CA PRO A 83 12.39 -46.87 63.85
C PRO A 83 12.18 -47.41 62.39
N ALA A 84 13.07 -47.00 61.46
CA ALA A 84 13.09 -47.17 59.99
C ALA A 84 13.45 -48.63 59.49
N PRO A 85 13.54 -49.00 58.17
CA PRO A 85 14.04 -48.18 57.03
C PRO A 85 13.49 -48.40 55.59
N ALA A 86 14.03 -47.57 54.67
CA ALA A 86 14.20 -47.77 53.21
C ALA A 86 12.98 -47.59 52.25
N PRO A 87 13.21 -47.20 50.97
CA PRO A 87 12.20 -46.44 50.22
C PRO A 87 11.71 -47.06 48.90
N ALA A 88 10.50 -46.65 48.49
CA ALA A 88 10.05 -46.67 47.09
C ALA A 88 9.11 -45.47 46.86
N HIS A 89 9.48 -44.54 45.97
CA HIS A 89 8.61 -43.43 45.58
C HIS A 89 7.82 -43.78 44.32
N THR A 90 6.50 -43.91 44.44
CA THR A 90 5.55 -43.70 43.35
C THR A 90 4.54 -42.62 43.78
N PRO A 91 4.11 -41.74 42.86
CA PRO A 91 3.39 -40.51 43.25
C PRO A 91 1.89 -40.75 43.47
N SER A 92 1.33 -40.01 44.43
CA SER A 92 -0.09 -39.69 44.48
C SER A 92 -0.24 -38.18 44.69
N PHE A 93 -1.26 -37.58 44.08
CA PHE A 93 -1.52 -36.15 44.14
C PHE A 93 -2.37 -35.82 45.38
N ASP A 94 -1.96 -34.82 46.14
CA ASP A 94 -2.86 -34.02 46.97
C ASP A 94 -2.24 -32.62 47.18
N VAL A 95 -2.41 -31.76 46.17
CA VAL A 95 -2.23 -30.31 46.31
C VAL A 95 -3.60 -29.68 46.14
N VAL A 96 -4.25 -29.36 47.26
CA VAL A 96 -5.46 -28.55 47.27
C VAL A 96 -5.09 -27.18 46.67
N PRO A 97 -5.70 -26.75 45.55
CA PRO A 97 -5.39 -25.46 44.98
C PRO A 97 -5.90 -24.37 45.91
N ILE A 98 -4.97 -23.66 46.56
CA ILE A 98 -5.29 -22.42 47.27
C ILE A 98 -5.74 -21.43 46.19
N VAL A 99 -7.05 -21.21 46.11
CA VAL A 99 -7.63 -20.15 45.29
C VAL A 99 -7.18 -18.83 45.91
N VAL A 100 -6.11 -18.27 45.37
CA VAL A 100 -5.70 -16.89 45.65
C VAL A 100 -6.92 -16.01 45.34
N PRO A 101 -7.43 -15.21 46.30
CA PRO A 101 -8.56 -14.34 46.02
C PRO A 101 -8.16 -13.41 44.87
N PRO A 102 -9.07 -13.13 43.91
CA PRO A 102 -8.74 -12.26 42.78
C PRO A 102 -8.19 -10.95 43.32
N SER A 103 -7.03 -10.54 42.80
CA SER A 103 -6.40 -9.27 43.14
C SER A 103 -7.44 -8.17 43.06
N ALA A 104 -7.56 -7.36 44.13
CA ALA A 104 -8.55 -6.29 44.20
C ALA A 104 -8.56 -5.50 42.88
N ILE A 105 -9.75 -5.33 42.29
CA ILE A 105 -9.89 -4.69 40.99
C ILE A 105 -9.29 -3.29 41.11
N ALA A 106 -8.11 -3.11 40.53
CA ALA A 106 -7.44 -1.84 40.44
C ALA A 106 -8.26 -0.99 39.47
N VAL A 107 -9.22 -0.24 40.01
CA VAL A 107 -9.89 0.84 39.30
C VAL A 107 -8.87 1.97 39.20
N GLU A 108 -7.92 1.80 38.28
CA GLU A 108 -7.25 2.93 37.66
C GLU A 108 -8.36 3.81 37.10
N THR A 109 -8.52 4.99 37.67
CA THR A 109 -9.41 6.00 37.12
C THR A 109 -8.88 6.35 35.74
N LEU A 110 -9.53 5.84 34.70
CA LEU A 110 -9.25 6.21 33.31
C LEU A 110 -9.10 7.73 33.26
N GLY A 111 -7.91 8.19 32.88
CA GLY A 111 -7.65 9.60 32.67
C GLY A 111 -8.63 10.17 31.64
N PRO A 112 -8.79 11.51 31.56
CA PRO A 112 -9.56 12.11 30.48
C PRO A 112 -9.05 11.54 29.15
N LEU A 113 -9.98 10.93 28.40
CA LEU A 113 -9.67 10.34 27.09
C LEU A 113 -9.08 11.43 26.21
N ASP A 114 -7.81 11.31 25.85
CA ASP A 114 -7.14 12.28 24.99
C ASP A 114 -7.89 12.37 23.66
N PRO A 115 -8.49 13.53 23.32
CA PRO A 115 -9.21 13.71 22.06
C PRO A 115 -8.31 13.46 20.84
N ASP A 116 -7.00 13.68 20.92
CA ASP A 116 -6.05 13.40 19.84
C ASP A 116 -5.71 11.91 19.70
N GLY A 117 -6.03 11.10 20.71
CA GLY A 117 -5.85 9.65 20.72
C GLY A 117 -6.87 8.88 19.89
N ALA A 118 -7.83 9.56 19.26
CA ALA A 118 -8.82 8.92 18.40
C ALA A 118 -8.18 8.23 17.17
N GLY A 119 -8.92 7.32 16.54
CA GLY A 119 -8.47 6.61 15.35
C GLY A 119 -9.47 5.56 14.87
N PRO A 120 -9.61 5.35 13.55
CA PRO A 120 -10.53 4.37 12.99
C PRO A 120 -10.01 2.93 13.10
N LEU A 121 -8.70 2.69 13.21
CA LEU A 121 -8.13 1.35 13.38
C LEU A 121 -7.85 1.02 14.85
N ALA A 122 -8.09 -0.24 15.24
CA ALA A 122 -7.80 -0.77 16.56
C ALA A 122 -7.48 -2.27 16.49
N GLY A 123 -6.84 -2.81 17.53
CA GLY A 123 -6.48 -4.22 17.61
C GLY A 123 -5.59 -4.64 16.44
N ALA A 124 -5.85 -5.82 15.86
CA ALA A 124 -5.06 -6.38 14.77
C ALA A 124 -5.15 -5.58 13.44
N ALA A 125 -6.19 -4.76 13.24
CA ALA A 125 -6.28 -3.89 12.06
C ALA A 125 -5.34 -2.68 12.19
N GLY A 126 -5.23 -2.12 13.40
CA GLY A 126 -4.19 -1.16 13.76
C GLY A 126 -2.89 -1.85 14.15
N LEU A 127 -2.11 -1.20 15.01
CA LEU A 127 -0.88 -1.73 15.62
C LEU A 127 -1.12 -2.24 17.06
N GLY A 128 -2.29 -2.83 17.33
CA GLY A 128 -2.69 -3.34 18.63
C GLY A 128 -3.69 -2.45 19.37
N ASN A 129 -3.76 -2.60 20.69
CA ASN A 129 -4.68 -1.85 21.56
C ASN A 129 -4.05 -0.58 22.15
N ASP A 130 -2.73 -0.58 22.31
CA ASP A 130 -1.95 0.52 22.88
C ASP A 130 -0.62 0.62 22.11
N PRO A 131 -0.62 1.22 20.90
CA PRO A 131 0.53 1.23 20.02
C PRO A 131 1.57 2.29 20.42
N TRP A 132 1.16 3.34 21.13
CA TRP A 132 2.01 4.46 21.56
C TRP A 132 2.56 4.29 22.99
N ARG A 133 2.41 3.08 23.56
CA ARG A 133 2.89 2.76 24.91
C ARG A 133 4.40 2.97 25.05
N GLY A 134 4.78 3.81 26.00
CA GLY A 134 6.18 3.97 26.42
C GLY A 134 7.06 4.82 25.51
N ILE A 135 6.50 5.47 24.47
CA ILE A 135 7.17 6.57 23.77
C ILE A 135 6.65 7.91 24.32
N PRO A 136 7.51 8.86 24.76
CA PRO A 136 7.07 10.15 25.27
C PRO A 136 6.39 11.01 24.20
N ARG A 137 5.33 11.75 24.58
CA ARG A 137 4.55 12.62 23.66
C ARG A 137 5.45 13.57 22.85
N ALA A 138 6.40 14.24 23.50
CA ALA A 138 7.34 15.15 22.84
C ALA A 138 8.18 14.48 21.72
N GLU A 139 8.54 13.20 21.88
CA GLU A 139 9.32 12.48 20.87
C GLU A 139 8.46 12.01 19.69
N VAL A 140 7.20 11.61 19.94
CA VAL A 140 6.25 11.31 18.85
C VAL A 140 5.99 12.54 18.01
N LEU A 141 5.75 13.69 18.65
CA LEU A 141 5.49 14.96 17.96
C LEU A 141 6.68 15.43 17.11
N ALA A 142 7.92 15.11 17.53
CA ALA A 142 9.13 15.43 16.78
C ALA A 142 9.39 14.47 15.60
N LEU A 143 8.99 13.20 15.71
CA LEU A 143 9.30 12.15 14.72
C LEU A 143 8.20 11.93 13.66
N LEU A 144 6.94 12.30 13.93
CA LEU A 144 5.85 12.17 12.97
C LEU A 144 6.03 13.01 11.68
N PRO A 145 6.54 14.26 11.72
CA PRO A 145 6.79 15.06 10.51
C PRO A 145 7.91 14.50 9.62
N GLU A 146 8.87 13.77 10.21
CA GLU A 146 10.03 13.20 9.52
C GLU A 146 9.71 11.89 8.76
N LEU A 147 8.47 11.38 8.85
CA LEU A 147 8.05 10.16 8.16
C LEU A 147 8.15 10.31 6.62
N PRO A 148 8.73 9.33 5.90
CA PRO A 148 9.01 9.46 4.47
C PRO A 148 7.75 9.39 3.59
N THR A 149 7.23 10.55 3.19
CA THR A 149 5.99 10.71 2.40
C THR A 149 6.12 10.33 0.93
N LEU A 150 7.33 10.30 0.38
CA LEU A 150 7.62 10.12 -1.06
C LEU A 150 8.17 8.71 -1.40
N THR A 151 8.04 7.75 -0.47
CA THR A 151 8.52 6.39 -0.67
C THR A 151 7.76 5.66 -1.80
N PRO A 152 8.47 4.93 -2.69
CA PRO A 152 7.85 4.14 -3.77
C PRO A 152 7.32 2.77 -3.32
N SER A 153 7.43 2.47 -2.02
CA SER A 153 7.11 1.16 -1.43
C SER A 153 5.69 1.08 -0.87
N PRO A 154 4.81 0.21 -1.42
CA PRO A 154 3.46 0.01 -0.89
C PRO A 154 3.47 -0.57 0.52
N ALA A 155 4.41 -1.47 0.86
CA ALA A 155 4.52 -2.01 2.21
C ALA A 155 4.88 -0.93 3.25
N VAL A 156 5.75 0.01 2.90
CA VAL A 156 6.09 1.16 3.76
C VAL A 156 4.90 2.11 3.91
N LYS A 157 4.19 2.43 2.81
CA LYS A 157 2.98 3.27 2.89
C LYS A 157 1.84 2.62 3.67
N GLU A 158 1.59 1.32 3.57
CA GLU A 158 0.54 0.67 4.36
C GLU A 158 0.92 0.60 5.85
N LEU A 159 2.19 0.36 6.19
CA LEU A 159 2.66 0.41 7.58
C LEU A 159 2.56 1.84 8.17
N GLN A 160 2.92 2.88 7.39
CA GLN A 160 2.66 4.29 7.75
C GLN A 160 1.18 4.54 7.98
N ARG A 161 0.33 4.12 7.04
CA ARG A 161 -1.12 4.30 7.11
C ARG A 161 -1.71 3.62 8.36
N ARG A 162 -1.30 2.39 8.67
CA ARG A 162 -1.73 1.67 9.88
C ARG A 162 -1.23 2.33 11.16
N LEU A 163 0.02 2.82 11.20
CA LEU A 163 0.55 3.60 12.31
C LEU A 163 -0.30 4.87 12.55
N LEU A 164 -0.47 5.69 11.51
CA LEU A 164 -1.14 6.99 11.57
C LEU A 164 -2.65 6.88 11.84
N LEU A 165 -3.31 5.77 11.48
CA LEU A 165 -4.73 5.52 11.74
C LEU A 165 -5.03 4.69 13.00
N SER A 166 -4.02 4.19 13.70
CA SER A 166 -4.23 3.41 14.93
C SER A 166 -4.68 4.27 16.11
N ARG A 167 -5.69 3.82 16.85
CA ARG A 167 -6.16 4.43 18.09
C ARG A 167 -5.14 4.33 19.23
N GLY A 168 -5.18 5.30 20.13
CA GLY A 168 -4.27 5.47 21.27
C GLY A 168 -3.55 6.82 21.18
N SER A 169 -3.03 7.29 22.31
CA SER A 169 -2.19 8.49 22.40
C SER A 169 -0.88 8.18 23.15
N PRO A 170 0.26 8.79 22.82
CA PRO A 170 1.46 8.71 23.65
C PRO A 170 1.26 9.28 25.05
N ALA A 171 2.06 8.81 26.01
CA ALA A 171 2.00 9.30 27.37
C ALA A 171 2.53 10.75 27.45
N ALA A 172 1.67 11.66 27.92
CA ALA A 172 2.05 13.00 28.36
C ALA A 172 2.55 12.94 29.82
N ALA A 173 3.56 13.74 30.16
CA ALA A 173 4.05 13.85 31.53
C ALA A 173 3.08 14.69 32.41
N PRO A 174 2.99 14.43 33.73
CA PRO A 174 2.15 15.23 34.63
C PRO A 174 2.57 16.70 34.64
N GLY A 175 1.67 17.59 34.19
CA GLY A 175 1.94 19.03 34.07
C GLY A 175 2.69 19.44 32.79
N GLU A 176 2.85 18.55 31.81
CA GLU A 176 3.33 18.90 30.48
C GLU A 176 2.35 19.89 29.80
N PRO A 177 2.82 21.03 29.25
CA PRO A 177 1.95 22.00 28.60
C PRO A 177 1.36 21.45 27.29
N GLU A 178 0.28 22.04 26.79
CA GLU A 178 -0.24 21.65 25.48
C GLU A 178 0.73 22.04 24.34
N PRO A 179 0.96 21.14 23.36
CA PRO A 179 1.92 21.36 22.30
C PRO A 179 1.37 22.31 21.23
N ALA A 180 2.26 23.08 20.59
CA ALA A 180 1.89 24.00 19.50
C ALA A 180 1.43 23.30 18.20
N ARG A 181 1.67 21.98 18.09
CA ARG A 181 1.10 21.09 17.07
C ARG A 181 0.38 19.95 17.81
N ARG A 182 -0.92 19.77 17.57
CA ARG A 182 -1.70 18.68 18.19
C ARG A 182 -1.31 17.32 17.59
N PHE A 183 -1.26 16.27 18.40
CA PHE A 183 -0.87 14.91 17.98
C PHE A 183 -1.82 14.37 16.90
N GLY A 184 -3.12 14.62 17.07
CA GLY A 184 -4.14 14.26 16.09
C GLY A 184 -3.99 15.05 14.79
N ALA A 185 -3.63 16.34 14.89
CA ALA A 185 -3.43 17.23 13.75
C ALA A 185 -2.22 16.81 12.89
N LEU A 186 -1.07 16.50 13.53
CA LEU A 186 0.11 15.99 12.82
C LEU A 186 -0.21 14.69 12.06
N ARG A 187 -1.00 13.78 12.64
CA ARG A 187 -1.37 12.52 11.96
C ARG A 187 -2.20 12.76 10.70
N VAL A 188 -3.15 13.69 10.73
CA VAL A 188 -3.94 14.11 9.55
C VAL A 188 -3.04 14.78 8.51
N GLU A 189 -2.11 15.63 8.93
CA GLU A 189 -1.12 16.29 8.06
C GLU A 189 -0.20 15.28 7.36
N THR A 190 0.39 14.32 8.09
CA THR A 190 1.25 13.28 7.50
C THR A 190 0.47 12.38 6.53
N LEU A 191 -0.77 11.98 6.85
CA LEU A 191 -1.64 11.19 5.96
C LEU A 191 -1.96 11.94 4.66
N ALA A 192 -2.25 13.24 4.74
CA ALA A 192 -2.46 14.09 3.58
C ALA A 192 -1.17 14.22 2.73
N ALA A 193 -0.03 14.46 3.38
CA ALA A 193 1.26 14.64 2.73
C ALA A 193 1.81 13.36 2.06
N MET A 194 1.54 12.17 2.61
CA MET A 194 1.88 10.89 1.97
C MET A 194 0.90 10.47 0.85
N GLY A 195 -0.18 11.23 0.63
CA GLY A 195 -1.13 10.97 -0.45
C GLY A 195 -2.29 10.05 -0.11
N ASP A 196 -2.65 9.88 1.17
CA ASP A 196 -3.93 9.28 1.58
C ASP A 196 -4.93 10.33 2.12
N PRO A 197 -5.57 11.13 1.24
CA PRO A 197 -6.61 12.06 1.65
C PRO A 197 -7.84 11.36 2.25
N ARG A 198 -8.03 10.04 2.01
CA ARG A 198 -9.16 9.29 2.59
C ARG A 198 -8.89 8.94 4.03
N GLY A 199 -7.74 8.33 4.34
CA GLY A 199 -7.29 8.13 5.72
C GLY A 199 -7.20 9.44 6.49
N ALA A 200 -6.71 10.51 5.87
CA ALA A 200 -6.70 11.84 6.48
C ALA A 200 -8.12 12.34 6.81
N ALA A 201 -9.10 12.17 5.91
CA ALA A 201 -10.50 12.54 6.15
C ALA A 201 -11.18 11.64 7.20
N ASP A 202 -11.00 10.32 7.12
CA ASP A 202 -11.53 9.31 8.05
C ASP A 202 -11.03 9.57 9.48
N LEU A 203 -9.77 10.01 9.63
CA LEU A 203 -9.19 10.39 10.91
C LEU A 203 -9.68 11.78 11.37
N ALA A 204 -9.69 12.78 10.49
CA ALA A 204 -10.15 14.14 10.79
C ALA A 204 -11.62 14.18 11.26
N ALA A 205 -12.48 13.30 10.72
CA ALA A 205 -13.86 13.14 11.16
C ALA A 205 -14.01 12.67 12.63
N LEU A 206 -12.96 12.08 13.21
CA LEU A 206 -12.90 11.67 14.62
C LEU A 206 -12.20 12.71 15.52
N LEU A 207 -11.62 13.77 14.95
CA LEU A 207 -10.75 14.74 15.63
C LEU A 207 -11.25 16.20 15.50
N PRO A 208 -12.53 16.52 15.74
CA PRO A 208 -13.10 17.83 15.43
C PRO A 208 -12.36 18.99 16.10
N GLU A 209 -11.94 18.82 17.36
CA GLU A 209 -11.15 19.85 18.07
C GLU A 209 -9.83 20.16 17.37
N ALA A 210 -9.04 19.13 17.03
CA ALA A 210 -7.76 19.31 16.36
C ALA A 210 -7.95 19.99 15.00
N MET A 211 -8.99 19.62 14.25
CA MET A 211 -9.32 20.26 12.97
C MET A 211 -9.82 21.71 13.10
N THR A 212 -10.37 22.10 14.26
CA THR A 212 -10.74 23.50 14.55
C THR A 212 -9.62 24.35 15.14
N ALA A 213 -8.64 23.73 15.79
CA ALA A 213 -7.50 24.42 16.40
C ALA A 213 -6.29 24.55 15.45
N ASP A 214 -6.13 23.62 14.50
CA ASP A 214 -4.94 23.49 13.67
C ASP A 214 -5.21 23.81 12.20
N GLU A 215 -4.97 25.07 11.80
CA GLU A 215 -5.19 25.52 10.41
C GLU A 215 -4.34 24.73 9.40
N ALA A 216 -3.13 24.30 9.77
CA ALA A 216 -2.24 23.60 8.85
C ALA A 216 -2.72 22.17 8.57
N ALA A 217 -3.22 21.43 9.58
CA ALA A 217 -3.85 20.13 9.35
C ALA A 217 -5.16 20.25 8.58
N ALA A 218 -5.99 21.25 8.89
CA ALA A 218 -7.21 21.57 8.14
C ALA A 218 -6.92 21.88 6.67
N ARG A 219 -5.86 22.66 6.42
CA ARG A 219 -5.39 23.00 5.07
C ARG A 219 -4.75 21.80 4.36
N ALA A 220 -3.89 21.02 5.00
CA ALA A 220 -3.22 19.88 4.39
C ALA A 220 -4.24 18.85 3.87
N LEU A 221 -5.26 18.52 4.67
CA LEU A 221 -6.37 17.68 4.24
C LEU A 221 -7.12 18.30 3.04
N THR A 222 -7.45 19.59 3.11
CA THR A 222 -8.18 20.29 2.04
C THR A 222 -7.37 20.35 0.74
N ASP A 223 -6.07 20.62 0.81
CA ASP A 223 -5.16 20.63 -0.34
C ASP A 223 -5.00 19.21 -0.94
N ALA A 224 -4.97 18.15 -0.12
CA ALA A 224 -4.94 16.77 -0.61
C ALA A 224 -6.28 16.33 -1.26
N GLU A 225 -7.42 16.71 -0.69
CA GLU A 225 -8.75 16.52 -1.29
C GLU A 225 -8.92 17.30 -2.61
N LEU A 226 -8.38 18.53 -2.67
CA LEU A 226 -8.31 19.34 -3.90
C LEU A 226 -7.45 18.67 -4.97
N LEU A 227 -6.29 18.11 -4.63
CA LEU A 227 -5.43 17.43 -5.59
C LEU A 227 -6.01 16.11 -6.10
N ALA A 228 -6.50 15.24 -5.23
CA ALA A 228 -7.11 13.97 -5.63
C ALA A 228 -8.45 14.19 -6.38
N GLY A 229 -9.38 14.88 -5.73
CA GLY A 229 -10.69 15.26 -6.27
C GLY A 229 -11.70 14.11 -6.48
N PRO A 230 -13.00 14.45 -6.64
CA PRO A 230 -13.57 15.78 -6.42
C PRO A 230 -13.67 16.13 -4.93
N LEU A 231 -13.27 17.34 -4.55
CA LEU A 231 -13.46 17.89 -3.20
C LEU A 231 -14.95 17.87 -2.82
N ASP A 232 -15.32 17.51 -1.59
CA ASP A 232 -16.63 17.87 -1.05
C ASP A 232 -16.60 19.32 -0.54
N CYS A 233 -17.36 20.20 -1.19
CA CYS A 233 -17.41 21.61 -0.82
C CYS A 233 -18.27 21.88 0.41
N ALA A 234 -19.19 21.00 0.80
CA ALA A 234 -19.91 21.15 2.06
C ALA A 234 -18.93 20.91 3.22
N ALA A 235 -18.31 19.72 3.26
CA ALA A 235 -17.30 19.38 4.27
C ALA A 235 -16.13 20.38 4.33
N ALA A 236 -15.61 20.82 3.17
CA ALA A 236 -14.50 21.76 3.12
C ALA A 236 -14.88 23.19 3.58
N THR A 237 -16.11 23.65 3.34
CA THR A 237 -16.59 24.95 3.84
C THR A 237 -16.93 24.89 5.33
N GLU A 238 -17.47 23.78 5.84
CA GLU A 238 -17.64 23.57 7.28
C GLU A 238 -16.29 23.59 8.01
N ARG A 239 -15.27 22.92 7.46
CA ARG A 239 -13.89 22.92 7.95
C ARG A 239 -13.23 24.31 7.92
N ALA A 240 -13.64 25.18 6.99
CA ALA A 240 -13.10 26.53 6.84
C ALA A 240 -13.55 27.50 7.94
N LYS A 241 -14.72 27.29 8.57
CA LYS A 241 -15.37 28.25 9.49
C LYS A 241 -14.50 28.85 10.61
N PRO A 242 -13.53 28.13 11.23
CA PRO A 242 -12.65 28.71 12.25
C PRO A 242 -11.62 29.70 11.71
N PHE A 243 -11.38 29.73 10.39
CA PHE A 243 -10.20 30.34 9.78
C PHE A 243 -10.57 31.40 8.73
N SER A 244 -10.17 32.66 8.96
CA SER A 244 -10.53 33.79 8.09
C SER A 244 -9.51 34.14 7.00
N GLY A 245 -8.46 33.33 6.84
CA GLY A 245 -7.31 33.63 5.95
C GLY A 245 -7.64 33.63 4.45
N PRO A 246 -6.80 34.26 3.61
CA PRO A 246 -7.02 34.36 2.16
C PRO A 246 -7.06 33.01 1.44
N TYR A 247 -6.52 31.94 2.03
CA TYR A 247 -6.67 30.58 1.53
C TYR A 247 -8.14 30.13 1.54
N TRP A 248 -8.82 30.30 2.68
CA TRP A 248 -10.20 29.88 2.89
C TRP A 248 -11.20 30.72 2.10
N GLN A 249 -10.98 32.03 2.00
CA GLN A 249 -11.76 32.92 1.12
C GLN A 249 -11.72 32.47 -0.35
N ARG A 250 -10.55 32.01 -0.84
CA ARG A 250 -10.41 31.45 -2.20
C ARG A 250 -11.09 30.09 -2.33
N LEU A 251 -11.04 29.24 -1.31
CA LEU A 251 -11.74 27.96 -1.26
C LEU A 251 -13.27 28.14 -1.36
N GLU A 252 -13.84 29.07 -0.58
CA GLU A 252 -15.26 29.43 -0.65
C GLU A 252 -15.67 29.89 -2.06
N LEU A 253 -14.88 30.79 -2.67
CA LEU A 253 -15.13 31.27 -4.03
C LEU A 253 -15.09 30.11 -5.04
N PHE A 254 -14.08 29.23 -4.99
CA PHE A 254 -14.02 28.03 -5.82
C PHE A 254 -15.27 27.16 -5.64
N CYS A 255 -15.68 26.92 -4.41
CA CYS A 255 -16.85 26.08 -4.09
C CYS A 255 -18.16 26.69 -4.59
N ARG A 256 -18.34 28.01 -4.45
CA ARG A 256 -19.50 28.76 -4.95
C ARG A 256 -19.59 28.72 -6.48
N LEU A 257 -18.49 29.04 -7.17
CA LEU A 257 -18.41 28.99 -8.64
C LEU A 257 -18.62 27.57 -9.19
N ARG A 258 -18.14 26.55 -8.47
CA ARG A 258 -18.37 25.14 -8.83
C ARG A 258 -19.82 24.72 -8.64
N ALA A 259 -20.49 25.20 -7.57
CA ALA A 259 -21.92 24.98 -7.38
C ALA A 259 -22.76 25.65 -8.49
N GLY A 260 -22.42 26.88 -8.88
CA GLY A 260 -23.06 27.58 -10.01
C GLY A 260 -22.99 26.79 -11.33
N ARG A 261 -21.86 26.17 -11.63
CA ARG A 261 -21.70 25.28 -12.80
C ARG A 261 -22.58 24.02 -12.73
N ILE A 262 -22.71 23.42 -11.54
CA ILE A 262 -23.50 22.19 -11.34
C ILE A 262 -25.01 22.50 -11.36
N GLY A 263 -25.41 23.70 -10.93
CA GLY A 263 -26.80 24.15 -10.85
C GLY A 263 -27.51 24.39 -12.20
N GLY A 264 -26.84 24.17 -13.33
CA GLY A 264 -27.48 24.21 -14.66
C GLY A 264 -27.99 25.58 -15.09
N GLY A 265 -27.47 26.67 -14.50
CA GLY A 265 -27.77 28.02 -14.95
C GLY A 265 -27.40 28.20 -16.42
N MET A 266 -28.39 28.49 -17.27
CA MET A 266 -28.13 29.03 -18.60
C MET A 266 -27.22 30.26 -18.48
N PRO A 267 -26.30 30.51 -19.43
CA PRO A 267 -25.54 31.74 -19.44
C PRO A 267 -26.51 32.91 -19.64
N THR A 268 -26.82 33.62 -18.55
CA THR A 268 -27.34 34.98 -18.60
C THR A 268 -26.37 35.86 -19.38
N GLU A 269 -26.91 36.89 -20.04
CA GLU A 269 -26.24 37.64 -21.11
C GLU A 269 -24.78 38.02 -20.76
N ALA A 270 -23.88 37.80 -21.74
CA ALA A 270 -22.45 37.71 -21.53
C ALA A 270 -21.85 38.95 -20.81
N GLY A 271 -21.61 38.80 -19.52
CA GLY A 271 -21.12 39.86 -18.63
C GLY A 271 -21.69 39.80 -17.22
N ALA A 272 -22.87 39.19 -17.02
CA ALA A 272 -23.48 39.05 -15.70
C ALA A 272 -22.90 37.89 -14.88
N ALA A 273 -21.80 38.15 -14.16
CA ALA A 273 -21.39 37.32 -13.02
C ALA A 273 -22.45 37.39 -11.89
N PRO A 274 -22.47 36.43 -10.94
CA PRO A 274 -23.30 36.56 -9.75
C PRO A 274 -22.93 37.82 -8.97
N VAL A 275 -23.93 38.65 -8.61
CA VAL A 275 -23.77 40.05 -8.12
C VAL A 275 -23.02 40.19 -6.78
N GLY A 276 -22.50 39.10 -6.20
CA GLY A 276 -21.61 39.10 -5.03
C GLY A 276 -20.19 38.60 -5.30
N ASP A 277 -19.89 38.06 -6.49
CA ASP A 277 -18.58 37.48 -6.80
C ASP A 277 -17.55 38.54 -7.24
N ASP A 278 -17.96 39.59 -7.96
CA ASP A 278 -17.05 40.66 -8.42
C ASP A 278 -16.34 41.35 -7.24
N LEU A 279 -17.07 41.65 -6.16
CA LEU A 279 -16.49 42.19 -4.92
C LEU A 279 -15.51 41.20 -4.26
N ALA A 280 -15.82 39.90 -4.30
CA ALA A 280 -14.90 38.88 -3.79
C ALA A 280 -13.62 38.78 -4.63
N PHE A 281 -13.73 38.93 -5.96
CA PHE A 281 -12.58 39.03 -6.85
C PHE A 281 -11.73 40.29 -6.56
N GLU A 282 -12.35 41.45 -6.39
CA GLU A 282 -11.63 42.69 -6.01
C GLU A 282 -10.91 42.55 -4.66
N MET A 283 -11.62 42.10 -3.61
CA MET A 283 -11.04 41.86 -2.29
C MET A 283 -9.89 40.83 -2.31
N LEU A 284 -9.90 39.86 -3.21
CA LEU A 284 -8.84 38.85 -3.35
C LEU A 284 -7.66 39.32 -4.24
N ARG A 285 -7.83 40.32 -5.10
CA ARG A 285 -6.74 40.95 -5.87
C ARG A 285 -5.92 41.90 -5.02
N GLU A 286 -6.57 42.68 -4.15
CA GLU A 286 -5.90 43.66 -3.26
C GLU A 286 -5.22 43.01 -2.04
N GLN A 287 -5.47 41.72 -1.75
CA GLN A 287 -4.87 41.02 -0.62
C GLN A 287 -3.41 40.58 -0.90
N PRO A 288 -2.45 40.85 0.02
CA PRO A 288 -1.10 40.34 -0.09
C PRO A 288 -1.10 38.81 0.01
N GLY A 289 -0.36 38.13 -0.89
CA GLY A 289 -0.44 36.67 -1.02
C GLY A 289 -1.66 36.19 -1.84
N GLY A 290 -2.19 37.03 -2.73
CA GLY A 290 -3.09 36.63 -3.82
C GLY A 290 -2.48 35.53 -4.70
N ASP A 291 -3.31 34.64 -5.23
CA ASP A 291 -2.95 33.65 -6.26
C ASP A 291 -3.51 34.15 -7.61
N PRO A 292 -2.69 34.83 -8.45
CA PRO A 292 -3.18 35.47 -9.68
C PRO A 292 -3.51 34.46 -10.79
N ASP A 293 -3.03 33.22 -10.67
CA ASP A 293 -3.38 32.15 -11.60
C ASP A 293 -4.71 31.50 -11.17
N PHE A 294 -4.95 31.32 -9.86
CA PHE A 294 -6.26 30.94 -9.35
C PHE A 294 -7.33 31.94 -9.80
N LEU A 295 -7.12 33.25 -9.56
CA LEU A 295 -8.14 34.26 -9.85
C LEU A 295 -8.49 34.31 -11.35
N ARG A 296 -7.51 34.21 -12.24
CA ARG A 296 -7.72 34.15 -13.70
C ARG A 296 -8.49 32.89 -14.14
N VAL A 297 -8.32 31.78 -13.42
CA VAL A 297 -9.07 30.54 -13.67
C VAL A 297 -10.47 30.63 -13.06
N ALA A 298 -10.63 31.28 -11.91
CA ALA A 298 -11.92 31.53 -11.27
C ALA A 298 -12.79 32.53 -12.06
N GLU A 299 -12.21 33.56 -12.67
CA GLU A 299 -12.88 34.46 -13.63
C GLU A 299 -13.47 33.65 -14.80
N ALA A 300 -12.69 32.72 -15.37
CA ALA A 300 -13.19 31.80 -16.39
C ALA A 300 -14.22 30.79 -15.84
N MET A 301 -14.17 30.46 -14.54
CA MET A 301 -15.21 29.65 -13.89
C MET A 301 -16.54 30.40 -13.74
N ALA A 302 -16.51 31.72 -13.59
CA ALA A 302 -17.68 32.61 -13.49
C ALA A 302 -18.37 32.92 -14.84
N GLY A 303 -17.88 32.35 -15.96
CA GLY A 303 -18.37 32.63 -17.31
C GLY A 303 -17.48 33.57 -18.13
N GLY A 304 -16.35 34.00 -17.58
CA GLY A 304 -15.33 34.75 -18.32
C GLY A 304 -14.62 33.92 -19.41
N PRO A 305 -13.73 34.55 -20.20
CA PRO A 305 -13.02 33.89 -21.30
C PRO A 305 -12.08 32.78 -20.79
N ALA A 306 -11.93 31.70 -21.58
CA ALA A 306 -11.10 30.56 -21.23
C ALA A 306 -9.64 30.96 -20.89
N PRO A 307 -9.04 30.40 -19.82
CA PRO A 307 -7.81 30.94 -19.23
C PRO A 307 -6.59 30.64 -20.11
N ARG A 308 -5.94 31.70 -20.62
CA ARG A 308 -4.75 31.60 -21.49
C ARG A 308 -3.47 31.53 -20.67
N LEU A 309 -3.19 30.35 -20.11
CA LEU A 309 -2.02 30.10 -19.27
C LEU A 309 -0.79 29.76 -20.12
N ARG A 310 0.27 30.58 -20.00
CA ARG A 310 1.53 30.43 -20.76
C ARG A 310 2.59 29.59 -20.05
N SER A 311 2.49 29.48 -18.72
CA SER A 311 3.43 28.82 -17.83
C SER A 311 2.69 28.51 -16.53
N LEU A 312 3.00 27.40 -15.86
CA LEU A 312 2.48 27.00 -14.55
C LEU A 312 3.56 26.23 -13.78
N ARG A 313 4.54 26.96 -13.22
CA ARG A 313 5.69 26.36 -12.52
C ARG A 313 5.40 25.88 -11.10
N ASP A 314 4.51 26.56 -10.39
CA ASP A 314 4.11 26.21 -9.02
C ASP A 314 2.61 26.53 -8.77
N PRO A 315 1.68 25.93 -9.53
CA PRO A 315 0.26 26.15 -9.32
C PRO A 315 -0.19 25.56 -7.98
N SER A 316 -1.01 26.31 -7.25
CA SER A 316 -1.62 25.83 -6.01
C SER A 316 -2.56 24.63 -6.24
N PRO A 317 -2.80 23.80 -5.21
CA PRO A 317 -3.84 22.75 -5.24
C PRO A 317 -5.20 23.25 -5.72
N LEU A 318 -5.59 24.45 -5.29
CA LEU A 318 -6.83 25.10 -5.68
C LEU A 318 -6.84 25.50 -7.16
N THR A 319 -5.74 26.05 -7.69
CA THR A 319 -5.57 26.35 -9.12
C THR A 319 -5.65 25.09 -9.98
N LEU A 320 -5.01 23.99 -9.57
CA LEU A 320 -5.11 22.70 -10.27
C LEU A 320 -6.53 22.11 -10.23
N ALA A 321 -7.21 22.20 -9.09
CA ALA A 321 -8.59 21.77 -8.94
C ALA A 321 -9.56 22.60 -9.80
N ALA A 322 -9.36 23.92 -9.88
CA ALA A 322 -10.13 24.84 -10.71
C ALA A 322 -9.92 24.57 -12.22
N LEU A 323 -8.68 24.35 -12.65
CA LEU A 323 -8.34 23.98 -14.03
C LEU A 323 -8.97 22.65 -14.43
N ARG A 324 -8.92 21.64 -13.55
CA ARG A 324 -9.62 20.37 -13.75
C ARG A 324 -11.14 20.52 -13.73
N ALA A 325 -11.70 21.43 -12.93
CA ALA A 325 -13.14 21.72 -12.92
C ALA A 325 -13.62 22.43 -14.21
N LEU A 326 -12.72 23.03 -14.98
CA LEU A 326 -12.97 23.56 -16.34
C LEU A 326 -12.60 22.57 -17.46
N GLN A 327 -11.87 21.48 -17.17
CA GLN A 327 -11.13 20.70 -18.15
C GLN A 327 -10.26 21.60 -19.07
N ALA A 328 -9.63 22.61 -18.48
CA ALA A 328 -8.77 23.55 -19.20
C ALA A 328 -7.43 22.92 -19.58
N GLY A 329 -6.85 23.38 -20.70
CA GLY A 329 -5.51 22.98 -21.14
C GLY A 329 -4.42 23.42 -20.17
N LEU A 330 -3.41 22.57 -19.98
CA LEU A 330 -2.22 22.87 -19.17
C LEU A 330 -1.00 23.06 -20.09
N PRO A 331 -0.16 24.08 -19.86
CA PRO A 331 1.13 24.20 -20.54
C PRO A 331 2.08 23.07 -20.07
N PRO A 332 3.00 22.58 -20.92
CA PRO A 332 3.82 21.40 -20.62
C PRO A 332 4.89 21.64 -19.54
N ASP A 333 5.12 22.90 -19.12
CA ASP A 333 6.06 23.22 -18.05
C ASP A 333 5.58 22.77 -16.66
N VAL A 334 4.31 22.37 -16.50
CA VAL A 334 3.83 21.64 -15.30
C VAL A 334 4.62 20.36 -15.03
N LEU A 335 5.32 19.79 -16.03
CA LEU A 335 6.21 18.64 -15.82
C LEU A 335 7.48 19.00 -15.04
N SER A 336 7.79 20.28 -14.83
CA SER A 336 8.87 20.72 -13.94
C SER A 336 8.55 20.55 -12.45
N LEU A 337 7.29 20.28 -12.09
CA LEU A 337 6.87 20.01 -10.72
C LEU A 337 7.58 18.77 -10.14
N THR A 338 8.01 18.89 -8.89
CA THR A 338 8.59 17.80 -8.08
C THR A 338 7.54 17.06 -7.27
N ASP A 339 6.52 17.78 -6.79
CA ASP A 339 5.37 17.30 -6.02
C ASP A 339 4.54 16.23 -6.79
N PRO A 340 4.52 14.96 -6.35
CA PRO A 340 3.79 13.91 -7.06
C PRO A 340 2.27 13.98 -6.90
N ALA A 341 1.75 14.62 -5.85
CA ALA A 341 0.31 14.83 -5.68
C ALA A 341 -0.21 15.86 -6.70
N ARG A 342 0.57 16.90 -7.00
CA ARG A 342 0.28 17.83 -8.09
C ARG A 342 0.39 17.16 -9.46
N LEU A 343 1.37 16.27 -9.67
CA LEU A 343 1.45 15.46 -10.89
C LEU A 343 0.25 14.51 -11.05
N ALA A 344 -0.28 13.95 -9.96
CA ALA A 344 -1.52 13.16 -9.98
C ALA A 344 -2.74 14.01 -10.40
N ALA A 345 -2.83 15.26 -9.92
CA ALA A 345 -3.87 16.20 -10.31
C ALA A 345 -3.77 16.61 -11.79
N VAL A 346 -2.55 16.84 -12.30
CA VAL A 346 -2.24 17.10 -13.72
C VAL A 346 -2.66 15.92 -14.60
N ALA A 347 -2.28 14.68 -14.24
CA ALA A 347 -2.67 13.48 -14.96
C ALA A 347 -4.20 13.28 -15.03
N SER A 348 -4.90 13.70 -13.98
CA SER A 348 -6.36 13.58 -13.82
C SER A 348 -7.17 14.69 -14.51
N ASN A 349 -6.52 15.66 -15.17
CA ASN A 349 -7.19 16.66 -16.02
C ASN A 349 -7.19 16.20 -17.48
N ASN A 350 -8.36 15.87 -18.06
CA ASN A 350 -8.43 15.42 -19.45
C ASN A 350 -8.32 16.57 -20.47
N GLY A 351 -8.37 17.82 -20.02
CA GLY A 351 -8.04 18.99 -20.85
C GLY A 351 -6.55 19.13 -21.14
N ALA A 352 -5.69 18.50 -20.35
CA ALA A 352 -4.24 18.53 -20.56
C ALA A 352 -3.81 17.61 -21.71
N ASP A 353 -2.75 17.99 -22.42
CA ASP A 353 -2.18 17.22 -23.53
C ASP A 353 -1.85 15.76 -23.11
N PRO A 354 -2.19 14.73 -23.92
CA PRO A 354 -1.99 13.34 -23.51
C PRO A 354 -0.53 12.91 -23.27
N ALA A 355 0.46 13.53 -23.93
CA ALA A 355 1.88 13.25 -23.63
C ALA A 355 2.32 13.87 -22.29
N THR A 356 1.78 15.03 -21.95
CA THR A 356 1.92 15.67 -20.64
C THR A 356 1.27 14.80 -19.56
N ARG A 357 0.03 14.34 -19.80
CA ARG A 357 -0.72 13.48 -18.87
C ARG A 357 -0.02 12.16 -18.58
N VAL A 358 0.47 11.44 -19.59
CA VAL A 358 1.12 10.13 -19.37
C VAL A 358 2.42 10.26 -18.57
N THR A 359 3.18 11.33 -18.81
CA THR A 359 4.44 11.62 -18.09
C THR A 359 4.19 12.00 -16.63
N ALA A 360 3.15 12.81 -16.36
CA ALA A 360 2.73 13.13 -15.01
C ALA A 360 2.16 11.89 -14.28
N ALA A 361 1.38 11.06 -14.99
CA ALA A 361 0.74 9.87 -14.45
C ALA A 361 1.75 8.85 -13.93
N GLU A 362 2.77 8.50 -14.73
CA GLU A 362 3.79 7.53 -14.29
C GLU A 362 4.61 8.05 -13.11
N ARG A 363 5.00 9.33 -13.10
CA ARG A 363 5.75 9.92 -11.98
C ARG A 363 4.94 9.94 -10.68
N ALA A 364 3.65 10.27 -10.76
CA ALA A 364 2.74 10.18 -9.62
C ALA A 364 2.53 8.71 -9.16
N ALA A 365 2.42 7.77 -10.10
CA ALA A 365 2.23 6.36 -9.83
C ALA A 365 3.46 5.71 -9.16
N VAL A 366 4.68 6.05 -9.57
CA VAL A 366 5.93 5.55 -8.96
C VAL A 366 6.06 6.03 -7.50
N ALA A 367 5.63 7.26 -7.19
CA ALA A 367 5.58 7.77 -5.81
C ALA A 367 4.32 7.35 -5.03
N LEU A 368 3.49 6.47 -5.60
CA LEU A 368 2.24 5.97 -5.01
C LEU A 368 1.22 7.08 -4.67
N PHE A 369 1.04 8.05 -5.57
CA PHE A 369 -0.03 9.06 -5.56
C PHE A 369 -1.08 8.83 -6.68
N LEU A 370 -0.96 7.75 -7.45
CA LEU A 370 -1.89 7.38 -8.52
C LEU A 370 -2.07 5.86 -8.62
N ASP A 371 -3.31 5.37 -8.69
CA ASP A 371 -3.62 3.94 -8.78
C ASP A 371 -3.30 3.32 -10.17
N SER A 372 -3.12 1.99 -10.23
CA SER A 372 -2.74 1.27 -11.47
C SER A 372 -3.79 1.37 -12.58
N ARG A 373 -5.08 1.47 -12.23
CA ARG A 373 -6.18 1.65 -13.17
C ARG A 373 -6.15 3.05 -13.79
N ARG A 374 -5.89 4.09 -13.00
CA ARG A 374 -5.68 5.49 -13.45
C ARG A 374 -4.42 5.61 -14.30
N LEU A 375 -3.34 4.90 -13.95
CA LEU A 375 -2.16 4.78 -14.81
C LEU A 375 -2.48 4.10 -16.14
N ALA A 376 -3.23 2.98 -16.13
CA ALA A 376 -3.66 2.28 -17.34
C ALA A 376 -4.68 3.07 -18.19
N GLU A 377 -5.42 4.02 -17.60
CA GLU A 377 -6.21 5.03 -18.34
C GLU A 377 -5.29 6.03 -19.05
N ALA A 378 -4.27 6.56 -18.36
CA ALA A 378 -3.31 7.49 -18.95
C ALA A 378 -2.45 6.83 -20.05
N TYR A 379 -2.02 5.57 -19.85
CA TYR A 379 -1.31 4.79 -20.87
C TYR A 379 -2.14 4.58 -22.13
N ARG A 380 -3.44 4.25 -22.01
CA ARG A 380 -4.35 4.12 -23.16
C ARG A 380 -4.61 5.44 -23.90
N ALA A 381 -4.40 6.59 -23.26
CA ALA A 381 -4.53 7.90 -23.88
C ALA A 381 -3.23 8.40 -24.56
N ALA A 382 -2.09 7.74 -24.34
CA ALA A 382 -0.80 8.22 -24.82
C ALA A 382 -0.70 8.25 -26.37
N PRO A 383 -0.06 9.26 -26.99
CA PRO A 383 -0.09 9.42 -28.43
C PRO A 383 0.93 8.52 -29.15
N ALA A 384 0.43 7.47 -29.82
CA ALA A 384 1.16 6.68 -30.81
C ALA A 384 1.24 7.41 -32.17
N LYS A 385 2.33 7.21 -32.92
CA LYS A 385 2.54 7.79 -34.26
C LYS A 385 2.88 6.69 -35.27
N GLY A 386 2.22 6.70 -36.42
CA GLY A 386 2.56 5.82 -37.56
C GLY A 386 2.63 4.35 -37.17
N ASP A 387 3.77 3.71 -37.46
CA ASP A 387 4.04 2.29 -37.21
C ASP A 387 4.87 2.02 -35.94
N GLU A 388 4.98 2.98 -35.02
CA GLU A 388 5.73 2.83 -33.74
C GLU A 388 5.35 1.55 -32.97
N LEU A 389 4.05 1.21 -32.93
CA LEU A 389 3.51 0.02 -32.23
C LEU A 389 4.01 -1.32 -32.81
N LEU A 390 4.55 -1.31 -34.04
CA LEU A 390 5.18 -2.49 -34.64
C LEU A 390 6.66 -2.58 -34.22
N ARG A 391 7.37 -1.44 -34.15
CA ARG A 391 8.83 -1.35 -33.92
C ARG A 391 9.23 -1.08 -32.46
N LEU A 392 8.41 -1.51 -31.50
CA LEU A 392 8.56 -1.15 -30.08
C LEU A 392 9.87 -1.57 -29.44
N LYS A 393 10.49 -2.67 -29.88
CA LYS A 393 11.81 -3.10 -29.35
C LYS A 393 12.90 -2.06 -29.63
N ASP A 394 12.93 -1.51 -30.84
CA ASP A 394 13.87 -0.45 -31.22
C ASP A 394 13.58 0.86 -30.50
N ALA A 395 12.31 1.13 -30.19
CA ALA A 395 11.90 2.29 -29.39
C ALA A 395 12.38 2.15 -27.93
N ALA A 396 12.10 1.02 -27.28
CA ALA A 396 12.50 0.72 -25.91
C ALA A 396 14.02 0.68 -25.69
N ALA A 397 14.79 0.27 -26.70
CA ALA A 397 16.25 0.34 -26.69
C ALA A 397 16.81 1.78 -26.73
N ARG A 398 16.00 2.78 -27.10
CA ARG A 398 16.40 4.21 -27.17
C ARG A 398 15.68 5.10 -26.14
N ASP A 399 14.50 4.72 -25.70
CA ASP A 399 13.58 5.51 -24.86
C ASP A 399 12.92 4.60 -23.82
N ARG A 400 13.32 4.74 -22.54
CA ARG A 400 12.73 4.06 -21.37
C ARG A 400 11.76 4.96 -20.57
N THR A 401 11.12 5.95 -21.21
CA THR A 401 10.14 6.83 -20.55
C THR A 401 8.75 6.21 -20.46
N ALA A 402 7.87 6.88 -19.70
CA ALA A 402 6.43 6.60 -19.62
C ALA A 402 5.75 6.44 -20.98
N ARG A 403 6.22 7.16 -22.02
CA ARG A 403 5.69 7.02 -23.38
C ARG A 403 5.89 5.60 -23.90
N THR A 404 7.09 5.04 -23.79
CA THR A 404 7.36 3.69 -24.30
C THR A 404 6.59 2.63 -23.53
N ARG A 405 6.55 2.70 -22.19
CA ARG A 405 5.74 1.77 -21.38
C ARG A 405 4.25 1.82 -21.74
N ALA A 406 3.71 3.02 -21.99
CA ALA A 406 2.34 3.19 -22.49
C ALA A 406 2.13 2.58 -23.89
N LEU A 407 3.05 2.78 -24.84
CA LEU A 407 2.94 2.22 -26.18
C LEU A 407 3.05 0.67 -26.19
N VAL A 408 3.87 0.08 -25.32
CA VAL A 408 3.91 -1.38 -25.09
C VAL A 408 2.58 -1.88 -24.53
N GLN A 409 1.98 -1.16 -23.57
CA GLN A 409 0.66 -1.50 -23.04
C GLN A 409 -0.45 -1.42 -24.11
N GLN A 410 -0.44 -0.39 -24.97
CA GLN A 410 -1.38 -0.28 -26.09
C GLN A 410 -1.22 -1.43 -27.10
N ALA A 411 0.02 -1.78 -27.47
CA ALA A 411 0.27 -2.92 -28.35
C ALA A 411 -0.15 -4.25 -27.72
N MET A 412 0.01 -4.42 -26.41
CA MET A 412 -0.45 -5.62 -25.69
C MET A 412 -1.98 -5.73 -25.67
N LEU A 413 -2.71 -4.61 -25.63
CA LEU A 413 -4.17 -4.62 -25.81
C LEU A 413 -4.59 -4.98 -27.25
N ALA A 414 -3.83 -4.56 -28.26
CA ALA A 414 -4.12 -4.84 -29.67
C ALA A 414 -3.65 -6.23 -30.18
N ALA A 415 -2.71 -6.88 -29.50
CA ALA A 415 -2.06 -8.10 -29.97
C ALA A 415 -2.93 -9.36 -29.80
N MET A 416 -3.54 -9.84 -30.88
CA MET A 416 -4.35 -11.08 -30.87
C MET A 416 -3.52 -12.37 -30.85
N GLY A 417 -2.28 -12.35 -31.34
CA GLY A 417 -1.44 -13.55 -31.49
C GLY A 417 -0.57 -13.83 -30.26
N GLY A 418 -0.67 -15.04 -29.69
CA GLY A 418 0.01 -15.42 -28.44
C GLY A 418 1.52 -15.12 -28.41
N GLY A 419 2.27 -15.47 -29.45
CA GLY A 419 3.71 -15.18 -29.52
C GLY A 419 4.07 -13.67 -29.45
N ARG A 420 3.25 -12.80 -30.04
CA ARG A 420 3.44 -11.33 -29.93
C ARG A 420 3.04 -10.82 -28.54
N ARG A 421 2.06 -11.44 -27.88
CA ARG A 421 1.72 -11.12 -26.47
C ARG A 421 2.87 -11.51 -25.53
N VAL A 422 3.50 -12.66 -25.76
CA VAL A 422 4.70 -13.14 -25.04
C VAL A 422 5.87 -12.18 -25.24
N GLU A 423 6.16 -11.77 -26.49
CA GLU A 423 7.21 -10.78 -26.81
C GLU A 423 6.97 -9.43 -26.11
N LEU A 424 5.74 -8.90 -26.17
CA LEU A 424 5.38 -7.62 -25.56
C LEU A 424 5.42 -7.66 -24.03
N ALA A 425 5.03 -8.78 -23.40
CA ALA A 425 5.15 -8.95 -21.96
C ALA A 425 6.61 -9.05 -21.51
N GLY A 426 7.48 -9.72 -22.28
CA GLY A 426 8.93 -9.69 -22.06
C GLY A 426 9.49 -8.27 -22.11
N LEU A 427 9.14 -7.51 -23.16
CA LEU A 427 9.56 -6.11 -23.29
C LEU A 427 9.01 -5.20 -22.18
N ALA A 428 7.79 -5.46 -21.69
CA ALA A 428 7.21 -4.76 -20.56
C ALA A 428 7.95 -5.03 -19.24
N LEU A 429 8.41 -6.28 -19.03
CA LEU A 429 9.26 -6.67 -17.89
C LEU A 429 10.66 -6.04 -17.99
N GLU A 430 11.29 -6.05 -19.17
CA GLU A 430 12.58 -5.37 -19.43
C GLU A 430 12.53 -3.85 -19.13
N LEU A 431 11.34 -3.24 -19.24
CA LEU A 431 11.09 -1.81 -18.98
C LEU A 431 10.76 -1.47 -17.52
N LEU A 432 10.76 -2.43 -16.59
CA LEU A 432 10.61 -2.16 -15.16
C LEU A 432 11.96 -1.98 -14.47
N ASP A 433 12.12 -0.85 -13.79
CA ASP A 433 13.25 -0.61 -12.88
C ASP A 433 12.86 -1.07 -11.46
N PRO A 434 13.78 -1.47 -10.55
CA PRO A 434 13.43 -2.16 -9.30
C PRO A 434 12.36 -1.50 -8.41
N PRO A 435 12.33 -0.16 -8.21
CA PRO A 435 11.27 0.50 -7.44
C PRO A 435 9.86 0.39 -8.08
N MET A 436 9.76 0.08 -9.37
CA MET A 436 8.48 -0.07 -10.07
C MET A 436 7.80 -1.42 -9.81
N LEU A 437 8.54 -2.44 -9.35
CA LEU A 437 8.09 -3.84 -9.28
C LEU A 437 6.86 -4.04 -8.39
N ALA A 438 6.87 -3.48 -7.17
CA ALA A 438 5.75 -3.58 -6.25
C ALA A 438 4.67 -2.51 -6.49
N GLY A 439 5.01 -1.44 -7.21
CA GLY A 439 4.14 -0.29 -7.43
C GLY A 439 3.10 -0.46 -8.55
N PRO A 440 2.26 0.56 -8.78
CA PRO A 440 1.24 0.58 -9.82
C PRO A 440 1.75 0.31 -11.24
N VAL A 441 3.00 0.68 -11.55
CA VAL A 441 3.63 0.40 -12.86
C VAL A 441 3.85 -1.10 -13.04
N GLY A 442 4.42 -1.77 -12.03
CA GLY A 442 4.54 -3.23 -12.00
C GLY A 442 3.18 -3.93 -12.04
N ALA A 443 2.17 -3.41 -11.34
CA ALA A 443 0.81 -3.95 -11.40
C ALA A 443 0.23 -3.92 -12.82
N VAL A 444 0.39 -2.81 -13.57
CA VAL A 444 -0.05 -2.71 -14.98
C VAL A 444 0.68 -3.73 -15.88
N VAL A 445 1.92 -4.11 -15.57
CA VAL A 445 2.63 -5.19 -16.29
C VAL A 445 2.14 -6.59 -15.84
N ALA A 446 1.80 -6.78 -14.57
CA ALA A 446 1.23 -8.02 -14.08
C ALA A 446 -0.17 -8.31 -14.66
N ASP A 447 -0.98 -7.27 -14.90
CA ASP A 447 -2.24 -7.38 -15.64
C ASP A 447 -2.03 -7.86 -17.09
N MET A 448 -0.88 -7.58 -17.70
CA MET A 448 -0.50 -8.15 -19.00
C MET A 448 -0.19 -9.65 -18.87
N LEU A 449 0.50 -10.07 -17.81
CA LEU A 449 0.86 -11.46 -17.56
C LEU A 449 -0.35 -12.36 -17.28
N ASP A 450 -1.43 -11.85 -16.70
CA ASP A 450 -2.67 -12.62 -16.49
C ASP A 450 -3.36 -13.00 -17.81
N THR A 451 -3.06 -12.30 -18.91
CA THR A 451 -3.55 -12.65 -20.25
C THR A 451 -2.68 -13.70 -20.96
N LEU A 452 -1.67 -14.24 -20.28
CA LEU A 452 -0.76 -15.26 -20.79
C LEU A 452 -0.88 -16.57 -20.00
N SER A 453 -0.74 -17.69 -20.69
CA SER A 453 -0.52 -18.99 -20.07
C SER A 453 0.99 -19.25 -19.92
N PRO A 454 1.47 -19.72 -18.75
CA PRO A 454 2.88 -20.10 -18.56
C PRO A 454 3.19 -21.44 -19.25
N THR A 455 3.28 -21.40 -20.59
CA THR A 455 3.69 -22.52 -21.45
C THR A 455 5.20 -22.47 -21.75
N PRO A 456 5.81 -23.55 -22.30
CA PRO A 456 7.22 -23.54 -22.70
C PRO A 456 7.61 -22.39 -23.65
N ASP A 457 6.69 -21.91 -24.49
CA ASP A 457 6.92 -20.77 -25.40
C ASP A 457 7.20 -19.46 -24.64
N ALA A 458 6.72 -19.36 -23.40
CA ALA A 458 6.94 -18.22 -22.49
C ALA A 458 8.06 -18.48 -21.47
N ALA A 459 8.80 -19.59 -21.57
CA ALA A 459 9.83 -19.97 -20.58
C ALA A 459 10.92 -18.89 -20.39
N ALA A 460 11.27 -18.14 -21.44
CA ALA A 460 12.30 -17.11 -21.38
C ALA A 460 11.94 -15.91 -20.48
N LEU A 461 10.65 -15.56 -20.32
CA LEU A 461 10.22 -14.46 -19.43
C LEU A 461 9.78 -14.95 -18.04
N ALA A 462 9.74 -16.27 -17.83
CA ALA A 462 9.26 -16.89 -16.60
C ALA A 462 10.00 -16.42 -15.32
N PRO A 463 11.33 -16.18 -15.32
CA PRO A 463 12.00 -15.70 -14.12
C PRO A 463 11.57 -14.28 -13.73
N ALA A 464 11.56 -13.35 -14.69
CA ALA A 464 11.13 -11.98 -14.49
C ALA A 464 9.64 -11.85 -14.14
N ALA A 465 8.77 -12.68 -14.74
CA ALA A 465 7.36 -12.76 -14.37
C ALA A 465 7.14 -13.29 -12.94
N ALA A 466 7.89 -14.33 -12.53
CA ALA A 466 7.85 -14.82 -11.15
C ALA A 466 8.28 -13.73 -10.15
N ARG A 467 9.39 -13.05 -10.44
CA ARG A 467 9.92 -11.91 -9.66
C ARG A 467 8.87 -10.81 -9.47
N LEU A 468 8.23 -10.37 -10.56
CA LEU A 468 7.18 -9.34 -10.53
C LEU A 468 5.95 -9.80 -9.72
N CYS A 469 5.46 -11.02 -9.97
CA CYS A 469 4.30 -11.52 -9.26
C CYS A 469 4.54 -11.68 -7.75
N PHE A 470 5.73 -12.12 -7.32
CA PHE A 470 6.05 -12.21 -5.90
C PHE A 470 6.26 -10.83 -5.23
N ALA A 471 6.77 -9.82 -5.96
CA ALA A 471 6.84 -8.44 -5.48
C ALA A 471 5.44 -7.87 -5.18
N LEU A 472 4.45 -8.21 -6.00
CA LEU A 472 3.04 -7.78 -5.90
C LEU A 472 2.17 -8.68 -5.01
N ASP A 473 2.77 -9.58 -4.22
CA ASP A 473 2.08 -10.59 -3.38
C ASP A 473 1.13 -11.54 -4.13
N ARG A 474 1.33 -11.72 -5.45
CA ARG A 474 0.49 -12.55 -6.32
C ARG A 474 0.96 -14.00 -6.31
N ALA A 475 0.99 -14.60 -5.11
CA ALA A 475 1.58 -15.90 -4.80
C ALA A 475 1.27 -17.00 -5.84
N ASP A 476 0.00 -17.23 -6.19
CA ASP A 476 -0.39 -18.30 -7.12
C ASP A 476 0.04 -18.06 -8.57
N THR A 477 0.05 -16.80 -9.04
CA THR A 477 0.57 -16.47 -10.38
C THR A 477 2.09 -16.54 -10.40
N GLY A 478 2.76 -16.01 -9.35
CA GLY A 478 4.21 -16.09 -9.21
C GLY A 478 4.71 -17.53 -9.12
N LYS A 479 4.02 -18.41 -8.37
CA LYS A 479 4.35 -19.83 -8.30
C LYS A 479 4.25 -20.50 -9.67
N ARG A 480 3.20 -20.22 -10.46
CA ARG A 480 3.03 -20.83 -11.80
C ARG A 480 4.16 -20.44 -12.77
N TRP A 481 4.64 -19.20 -12.71
CA TRP A 481 5.82 -18.75 -13.45
C TRP A 481 7.13 -19.33 -12.90
N TYR A 482 7.30 -19.39 -11.57
CA TYR A 482 8.48 -19.97 -10.91
C TYR A 482 8.61 -21.47 -11.19
N ASP A 483 7.51 -22.22 -11.17
CA ASP A 483 7.46 -23.64 -11.54
C ASP A 483 7.87 -23.85 -13.02
N LEU A 484 7.60 -22.90 -13.92
CA LEU A 484 8.03 -22.93 -15.32
C LEU A 484 9.53 -22.59 -15.45
N ALA A 485 10.02 -21.61 -14.70
CA ALA A 485 11.44 -21.28 -14.62
C ALA A 485 12.27 -22.48 -14.11
N LEU A 486 11.81 -23.17 -13.06
CA LEU A 486 12.45 -24.38 -12.52
C LEU A 486 12.42 -25.60 -13.47
N ARG A 487 11.44 -25.67 -14.39
CA ARG A 487 11.39 -26.69 -15.45
C ARG A 487 12.27 -26.38 -16.67
N SER A 488 12.78 -25.15 -16.74
CA SER A 488 13.69 -24.72 -17.81
C SER A 488 15.13 -25.16 -17.49
N ARG A 489 16.12 -24.79 -18.32
CA ARG A 489 17.52 -25.00 -17.94
C ARG A 489 17.82 -24.22 -16.65
N PRO A 490 18.50 -24.80 -15.66
CA PRO A 490 18.92 -24.04 -14.49
C PRO A 490 19.89 -22.93 -14.90
N THR A 491 19.66 -21.73 -14.39
CA THR A 491 20.54 -20.57 -14.54
C THR A 491 20.68 -19.87 -13.18
N ALA A 492 21.72 -19.06 -13.02
CA ALA A 492 21.88 -18.22 -11.85
C ALA A 492 20.69 -17.26 -11.63
N GLU A 493 19.98 -16.85 -12.69
CA GLU A 493 18.75 -16.04 -12.60
C GLU A 493 17.60 -16.82 -11.94
N VAL A 494 17.37 -18.07 -12.38
CA VAL A 494 16.36 -18.96 -11.76
C VAL A 494 16.72 -19.23 -10.29
N ALA A 495 18.00 -19.37 -9.97
CA ALA A 495 18.45 -19.53 -8.59
C ALA A 495 18.23 -18.28 -7.74
N ARG A 496 18.50 -17.06 -8.23
CA ARG A 496 18.30 -15.79 -7.50
C ARG A 496 16.85 -15.55 -7.06
N LEU A 497 15.87 -16.25 -7.64
CA LEU A 497 14.46 -16.22 -7.22
C LEU A 497 14.17 -17.02 -5.94
N TRP A 498 14.99 -18.01 -5.57
CA TRP A 498 14.68 -18.91 -4.46
C TRP A 498 14.44 -18.18 -3.11
N PRO A 499 15.24 -17.18 -2.69
CA PRO A 499 14.97 -16.42 -1.48
C PRO A 499 13.63 -15.69 -1.50
N LEU A 500 13.30 -15.06 -2.64
CA LEU A 500 12.03 -14.37 -2.86
C LEU A 500 10.85 -15.34 -2.81
N ALA A 501 10.98 -16.52 -3.45
CA ALA A 501 9.96 -17.56 -3.42
C ALA A 501 9.73 -18.10 -1.99
N VAL A 502 10.79 -18.28 -1.19
CA VAL A 502 10.67 -18.68 0.23
C VAL A 502 9.99 -17.62 1.08
N ILE A 503 10.25 -16.33 0.83
CA ILE A 503 9.62 -15.22 1.57
C ILE A 503 8.14 -15.04 1.16
N ALA A 504 7.80 -15.27 -0.12
CA ALA A 504 6.45 -15.13 -0.64
C ALA A 504 5.54 -16.35 -0.37
N LEU A 505 6.06 -17.58 -0.51
CA LEU A 505 5.30 -18.83 -0.40
C LEU A 505 5.51 -19.57 0.93
N GLY A 506 6.49 -19.13 1.74
CA GLY A 506 7.00 -19.89 2.89
C GLY A 506 8.07 -20.92 2.48
N PRO A 507 8.80 -21.49 3.46
CA PRO A 507 9.78 -22.53 3.20
C PRO A 507 9.09 -23.80 2.67
N PRO A 508 9.55 -24.39 1.55
CA PRO A 508 8.93 -25.59 0.98
C PRO A 508 9.07 -26.81 1.91
N PRO A 509 8.04 -27.67 2.02
CA PRO A 509 8.10 -28.87 2.84
C PRO A 509 9.23 -29.80 2.36
N GLY A 510 10.05 -30.28 3.30
CA GLY A 510 11.24 -31.08 2.99
C GLY A 510 12.43 -30.31 2.41
N GLY A 511 12.40 -28.97 2.38
CA GLY A 511 13.51 -28.13 1.91
C GLY A 511 13.47 -27.74 0.42
N GLY A 512 12.66 -28.43 -0.38
CA GLY A 512 12.37 -28.07 -1.78
C GLY A 512 13.41 -28.53 -2.81
N ALA A 513 13.15 -28.23 -4.09
CA ALA A 513 13.99 -28.63 -5.23
C ALA A 513 15.33 -27.86 -5.32
N LEU A 514 15.37 -26.66 -4.73
CA LEU A 514 16.59 -25.99 -4.30
C LEU A 514 16.48 -25.88 -2.78
N GLY A 515 17.49 -26.36 -2.06
CA GLY A 515 17.71 -26.02 -0.66
C GLY A 515 18.73 -24.88 -0.54
N LEU A 516 18.88 -24.34 0.68
CA LEU A 516 19.79 -23.22 0.98
C LEU A 516 21.23 -23.46 0.46
N ALA A 517 21.76 -24.67 0.64
CA ALA A 517 23.11 -25.03 0.16
C ALA A 517 23.21 -24.98 -1.37
N SER A 518 22.34 -25.69 -2.09
CA SER A 518 22.32 -25.69 -3.57
C SER A 518 22.05 -24.31 -4.18
N TRP A 519 21.23 -23.48 -3.52
CA TRP A 519 21.01 -22.09 -3.93
C TRP A 519 22.31 -21.26 -3.79
N LEU A 520 23.04 -21.44 -2.69
CA LEU A 520 24.31 -20.77 -2.43
C LEU A 520 25.41 -21.25 -3.40
N ASP A 521 25.46 -22.54 -3.72
CA ASP A 521 26.39 -23.16 -4.68
C ASP A 521 26.17 -22.70 -6.13
N GLU A 522 24.95 -22.32 -6.49
CA GLU A 522 24.61 -21.73 -7.79
C GLU A 522 24.85 -20.22 -7.80
N SER A 523 24.41 -19.52 -6.76
CA SER A 523 24.44 -18.04 -6.69
C SER A 523 25.84 -17.46 -6.47
N LEU A 524 26.77 -18.22 -5.88
CA LEU A 524 28.18 -17.81 -5.75
C LEU A 524 29.05 -18.22 -6.96
N ARG A 525 28.52 -19.00 -7.93
CA ARG A 525 29.34 -19.55 -9.02
C ARG A 525 29.75 -18.49 -10.02
N GLY A 526 30.97 -17.98 -9.87
CA GLY A 526 31.47 -16.86 -10.67
C GLY A 526 30.95 -15.50 -10.21
N ALA A 527 30.49 -15.39 -8.96
CA ALA A 527 30.04 -14.12 -8.39
C ALA A 527 31.21 -13.19 -8.07
N ASP A 528 31.14 -11.97 -8.61
CA ASP A 528 31.94 -10.82 -8.19
C ASP A 528 31.52 -10.32 -6.80
N SER A 529 32.20 -9.29 -6.28
CA SER A 529 31.92 -8.74 -4.95
C SER A 529 30.50 -8.17 -4.83
N GLU A 530 29.93 -7.60 -5.90
CA GLU A 530 28.54 -7.13 -5.91
C GLU A 530 27.55 -8.31 -5.83
N GLY A 531 27.79 -9.37 -6.61
CA GLY A 531 27.02 -10.62 -6.54
C GLY A 531 27.09 -11.27 -5.16
N ARG A 532 28.26 -11.32 -4.53
CA ARG A 532 28.42 -11.84 -3.15
C ARG A 532 27.70 -10.98 -2.12
N ALA A 533 27.80 -9.64 -2.23
CA ALA A 533 27.05 -8.72 -1.37
C ALA A 533 25.52 -8.86 -1.54
N ARG A 534 25.05 -9.09 -2.78
CA ARG A 534 23.64 -9.38 -3.10
C ARG A 534 23.17 -10.67 -2.43
N VAL A 535 23.97 -11.75 -2.51
CA VAL A 535 23.72 -13.04 -1.85
C VAL A 535 23.73 -12.92 -0.32
N ALA A 536 24.67 -12.16 0.26
CA ALA A 536 24.70 -11.85 1.69
C ALA A 536 23.45 -11.08 2.15
N GLY A 537 22.97 -10.14 1.33
CA GLY A 537 21.70 -9.44 1.56
C GLY A 537 20.49 -10.37 1.52
N GLN A 538 20.47 -11.34 0.59
CA GLN A 538 19.42 -12.36 0.54
C GLN A 538 19.47 -13.30 1.74
N LEU A 539 20.65 -13.71 2.23
CA LEU A 539 20.81 -14.44 3.49
C LEU A 539 20.27 -13.64 4.69
N ALA A 540 20.53 -12.34 4.75
CA ALA A 540 20.08 -11.47 5.84
C ALA A 540 18.54 -11.41 5.91
N LEU A 541 17.88 -11.24 4.77
CA LEU A 541 16.41 -11.23 4.69
C LEU A 541 15.81 -12.59 5.04
N LEU A 542 16.43 -13.69 4.60
CA LEU A 542 16.00 -15.05 4.97
C LEU A 542 16.10 -15.30 6.48
N GLN A 543 17.22 -14.92 7.11
CA GLN A 543 17.40 -15.04 8.55
C GLN A 543 16.41 -14.15 9.33
N ALA A 544 16.17 -12.92 8.88
CA ALA A 544 15.17 -12.03 9.46
C ALA A 544 13.75 -12.59 9.37
N MET A 545 13.42 -13.28 8.26
CA MET A 545 12.18 -14.02 8.06
C MET A 545 12.11 -15.36 8.80
N GLY A 546 13.13 -15.72 9.58
CA GLY A 546 13.15 -16.89 10.46
C GLY A 546 13.68 -18.18 9.83
N VAL A 547 14.29 -18.11 8.65
CA VAL A 547 14.98 -19.26 8.05
C VAL A 547 16.32 -19.47 8.77
N ALA A 548 16.60 -20.71 9.18
CA ALA A 548 17.87 -21.06 9.81
C ALA A 548 19.02 -20.99 8.78
N VAL A 549 19.87 -19.97 8.91
CA VAL A 549 21.09 -19.81 8.10
C VAL A 549 22.30 -20.32 8.92
N PRO A 550 23.06 -21.32 8.43
CA PRO A 550 24.25 -21.79 9.13
C PRO A 550 25.41 -20.81 8.94
N GLU A 551 26.31 -20.74 9.93
CA GLU A 551 27.50 -19.87 9.90
C GLU A 551 28.38 -20.07 8.65
N GLU A 552 28.43 -21.29 8.12
CA GLU A 552 29.14 -21.61 6.88
C GLU A 552 28.58 -20.86 5.65
N ALA A 553 27.28 -20.60 5.60
CA ALA A 553 26.70 -19.80 4.52
C ALA A 553 27.21 -18.35 4.56
N TRP A 554 27.35 -17.79 5.76
CA TRP A 554 27.91 -16.46 5.99
C TRP A 554 29.41 -16.40 5.63
N ARG A 555 30.21 -17.37 6.09
CA ARG A 555 31.64 -17.47 5.73
C ARG A 555 31.86 -17.55 4.22
N ARG A 556 31.00 -18.27 3.50
CA ARG A 556 31.06 -18.38 2.03
C ARG A 556 30.64 -17.13 1.27
N THR A 557 29.93 -16.19 1.91
CA THR A 557 29.64 -14.86 1.33
C THR A 557 30.70 -13.80 1.64
N ALA A 558 31.55 -14.01 2.65
CA ALA A 558 32.68 -13.13 2.91
C ALA A 558 33.75 -13.29 1.81
N ASP A 559 34.35 -12.20 1.36
CA ASP A 559 35.36 -12.26 0.31
C ASP A 559 36.74 -12.62 0.89
N ALA A 560 37.31 -13.74 0.44
CA ALA A 560 38.60 -14.23 0.92
C ALA A 560 39.79 -13.38 0.44
N GLU A 561 39.59 -12.52 -0.56
CA GLU A 561 40.60 -11.59 -1.08
C GLU A 561 40.46 -10.15 -0.51
N GLU A 562 39.37 -9.82 0.22
CA GLU A 562 39.25 -8.57 0.98
C GLU A 562 40.06 -8.58 2.30
N THR A 563 41.29 -9.08 2.25
CA THR A 563 42.30 -8.84 3.29
C THR A 563 42.87 -7.41 3.22
N ALA A 564 42.65 -6.72 2.10
CA ALA A 564 42.90 -5.29 1.97
C ALA A 564 41.76 -4.50 2.65
N PRO A 565 42.05 -3.54 3.54
CA PRO A 565 41.01 -2.76 4.19
C PRO A 565 40.26 -1.89 3.18
N THR A 566 38.95 -2.10 3.04
CA THR A 566 38.07 -1.26 2.23
C THR A 566 38.28 0.21 2.63
N PRO A 567 38.60 1.13 1.69
CA PRO A 567 38.74 2.55 2.00
C PRO A 567 37.52 3.09 2.74
N ALA A 568 37.73 4.01 3.69
CA ALA A 568 36.63 4.52 4.52
C ALA A 568 35.50 5.11 3.66
N ASP A 569 35.86 5.79 2.58
CA ASP A 569 34.96 6.44 1.61
C ASP A 569 34.24 5.46 0.67
N ALA A 570 34.68 4.18 0.64
CA ALA A 570 34.10 3.11 -0.16
C ALA A 570 33.23 2.15 0.67
N ARG A 571 33.15 2.33 2.00
CA ARG A 571 32.19 1.60 2.84
C ARG A 571 30.78 2.17 2.57
N PRO A 572 29.76 1.33 2.30
CA PRO A 572 28.41 1.83 2.08
C PRO A 572 27.88 2.60 3.31
N PRO A 573 27.04 3.62 3.11
CA PRO A 573 26.53 4.44 4.21
C PRO A 573 25.78 3.55 5.22
N THR A 574 26.21 3.61 6.47
CA THR A 574 25.53 2.94 7.58
C THR A 574 24.21 3.64 7.88
N ALA A 575 23.25 2.88 8.41
CA ALA A 575 22.07 3.47 9.05
C ALA A 575 22.45 4.50 10.12
N ASP A 576 21.56 5.47 10.36
CA ASP A 576 21.66 6.39 11.48
C ASP A 576 21.83 5.59 12.80
N PRO A 577 22.93 5.80 13.56
CA PRO A 577 23.19 5.04 14.78
C PRO A 577 22.14 5.23 15.87
N ALA A 578 21.53 6.41 15.97
CA ALA A 578 20.49 6.70 16.96
C ALA A 578 19.17 6.00 16.59
N LEU A 579 18.74 6.07 15.33
CA LEU A 579 17.56 5.32 14.86
C LEU A 579 17.78 3.79 14.94
N TRP A 580 19.00 3.32 14.66
CA TRP A 580 19.36 1.91 14.77
C TRP A 580 19.29 1.38 16.21
N GLN A 581 19.82 2.16 17.17
CA GLN A 581 19.73 1.84 18.59
C GLN A 581 18.28 1.92 19.08
N ARG A 582 17.54 2.97 18.70
CA ARG A 582 16.12 3.15 19.02
C ARG A 582 15.26 1.97 18.55
N LEU A 583 15.48 1.50 17.32
CA LEU A 583 14.79 0.31 16.80
C LEU A 583 15.12 -0.96 17.61
N ALA A 584 16.37 -1.10 18.06
CA ALA A 584 16.80 -2.24 18.87
C ALA A 584 16.12 -2.27 20.25
N GLU A 585 16.10 -1.14 20.94
CA GLU A 585 15.47 -0.99 22.26
C GLU A 585 13.94 -1.12 22.16
N ALA A 586 13.30 -0.37 21.25
CA ALA A 586 11.84 -0.39 21.11
C ALA A 586 11.30 -1.79 20.76
N SER A 587 12.01 -2.56 19.92
CA SER A 587 11.59 -3.92 19.57
C SER A 587 11.83 -4.93 20.69
N ALA A 588 12.90 -4.78 21.48
CA ALA A 588 13.14 -5.58 22.69
C ALA A 588 12.07 -5.31 23.78
N ASP A 589 11.73 -4.04 24.01
CA ASP A 589 10.71 -3.61 24.98
C ASP A 589 9.26 -3.85 24.52
N ARG A 590 9.08 -4.38 23.30
CA ARG A 590 7.78 -4.56 22.63
C ARG A 590 6.98 -3.25 22.46
N ARG A 591 7.65 -2.11 22.31
CA ARG A 591 7.07 -0.79 21.99
C ARG A 591 6.69 -0.76 20.50
N VAL A 592 5.46 -1.18 20.18
CA VAL A 592 5.02 -1.51 18.81
C VAL A 592 5.06 -0.31 17.86
N GLY A 593 4.40 0.80 18.20
CA GLY A 593 4.33 1.99 17.34
C GLY A 593 5.68 2.68 17.16
N GLU A 594 6.52 2.68 18.19
CA GLU A 594 7.89 3.19 18.10
C GLU A 594 8.80 2.30 17.25
N THR A 595 8.64 0.96 17.34
CA THR A 595 9.35 0.03 16.45
C THR A 595 8.95 0.26 15.00
N ALA A 596 7.66 0.49 14.73
CA ALA A 596 7.19 0.86 13.40
C ALA A 596 7.75 2.22 12.94
N LEU A 597 7.69 3.24 13.80
CA LEU A 597 8.20 4.59 13.52
C LEU A 597 9.70 4.58 13.19
N ALA A 598 10.53 3.95 14.02
CA ALA A 598 11.96 3.82 13.77
C ALA A 598 12.26 2.98 12.51
N ALA A 599 11.49 1.92 12.24
CA ALA A 599 11.60 1.12 11.03
C ALA A 599 11.31 1.93 9.75
N LEU A 600 10.27 2.77 9.78
CA LEU A 600 9.86 3.61 8.65
C LEU A 600 10.91 4.69 8.37
N LEU A 601 11.45 5.34 9.41
CA LEU A 601 12.51 6.33 9.29
C LEU A 601 13.81 5.72 8.74
N LEU A 602 14.17 4.49 9.16
CA LEU A 602 15.35 3.76 8.66
C LEU A 602 15.23 3.30 7.20
N LEU A 603 14.01 3.11 6.68
CA LEU A 603 13.77 2.81 5.26
C LEU A 603 13.70 4.08 4.40
N GLY A 604 13.22 5.19 4.98
CA GLY A 604 13.19 6.51 4.33
C GLY A 604 12.40 6.54 3.01
N ASN A 605 12.65 7.57 2.21
CA ASN A 605 12.06 7.70 0.86
C ASN A 605 12.65 6.70 -0.15
N ALA A 606 13.72 5.97 0.19
CA ALA A 606 14.30 4.93 -0.66
C ALA A 606 13.52 3.61 -0.58
N GLY A 607 12.97 3.29 0.60
CA GLY A 607 12.21 2.06 0.84
C GLY A 607 13.07 0.78 0.75
N PRO A 608 12.47 -0.40 1.00
CA PRO A 608 13.16 -1.70 0.97
C PRO A 608 13.97 -2.01 -0.31
N ALA A 609 13.61 -1.41 -1.46
CA ALA A 609 14.34 -1.60 -2.71
C ALA A 609 15.60 -0.72 -2.86
N GLY A 610 15.69 0.40 -2.15
CA GLY A 610 16.83 1.33 -2.19
C GLY A 610 17.67 1.38 -0.91
N THR A 611 17.20 0.81 0.20
CA THR A 611 17.90 0.72 1.48
C THR A 611 18.89 -0.47 1.50
N PRO A 612 20.09 -0.35 2.12
CA PRO A 612 21.03 -1.47 2.22
C PRO A 612 20.41 -2.73 2.87
N PRO A 613 20.58 -3.94 2.29
CA PRO A 613 19.86 -5.14 2.72
C PRO A 613 20.01 -5.52 4.19
N ALA A 614 21.17 -5.25 4.81
CA ALA A 614 21.38 -5.49 6.24
C ALA A 614 20.49 -4.61 7.13
N VAL A 615 20.18 -3.38 6.69
CA VAL A 615 19.25 -2.47 7.38
C VAL A 615 17.81 -2.95 7.21
N VAL A 616 17.43 -3.36 6.00
CA VAL A 616 16.09 -3.94 5.76
C VAL A 616 15.91 -5.22 6.58
N ALA A 617 16.91 -6.10 6.64
CA ALA A 617 16.87 -7.31 7.47
C ALA A 617 16.72 -7.00 8.97
N ARG A 618 17.41 -5.97 9.48
CA ARG A 618 17.23 -5.49 10.87
C ARG A 618 15.80 -4.97 11.09
N VAL A 619 15.25 -4.20 10.15
CA VAL A 619 13.86 -3.69 10.20
C VAL A 619 12.85 -4.84 10.19
N VAL A 620 12.97 -5.77 9.25
CA VAL A 620 12.11 -6.97 9.15
C VAL A 620 12.16 -7.78 10.46
N GLY A 621 13.37 -8.02 11.00
CA GLY A 621 13.53 -8.71 12.28
C GLY A 621 12.85 -7.99 13.45
N ALA A 622 13.00 -6.67 13.55
CA ALA A 622 12.41 -5.85 14.61
C ALA A 622 10.86 -5.79 14.53
N LEU A 623 10.30 -5.65 13.32
CA LEU A 623 8.85 -5.68 13.11
C LEU A 623 8.23 -7.03 13.51
N ARG A 624 8.88 -8.15 13.17
CA ARG A 624 8.47 -9.48 13.64
C ARG A 624 8.65 -9.64 15.15
N ALA A 625 9.72 -9.08 15.72
CA ALA A 625 9.95 -9.09 17.16
C ALA A 625 8.87 -8.34 17.96
N VAL A 626 8.06 -7.46 17.34
CA VAL A 626 6.86 -6.86 17.94
C VAL A 626 5.52 -7.47 17.49
N GLY A 627 5.52 -8.41 16.53
CA GLY A 627 4.34 -9.13 16.05
C GLY A 627 3.73 -8.63 14.74
N LEU A 628 4.44 -7.79 13.98
CA LEU A 628 4.02 -7.26 12.68
C LEU A 628 4.54 -8.12 11.52
N ASP A 629 4.36 -9.45 11.60
CA ASP A 629 4.86 -10.43 10.62
C ASP A 629 4.30 -10.23 9.20
N SER A 630 3.10 -9.66 9.06
CA SER A 630 2.50 -9.27 7.77
C SER A 630 3.32 -8.20 7.06
N ASP A 631 3.62 -7.12 7.78
CA ASP A 631 4.28 -5.91 7.30
C ASP A 631 5.76 -6.20 7.04
N ALA A 632 6.39 -6.94 7.96
CA ALA A 632 7.74 -7.44 7.81
C ALA A 632 7.89 -8.34 6.57
N ARG A 633 6.92 -9.24 6.30
CA ARG A 633 6.93 -10.06 5.08
C ARG A 633 6.76 -9.20 3.82
N ALA A 634 5.88 -8.21 3.84
CA ALA A 634 5.68 -7.32 2.71
C ALA A 634 6.97 -6.54 2.36
N ILE A 635 7.59 -5.91 3.37
CA ILE A 635 8.88 -5.21 3.22
C ILE A 635 9.99 -6.16 2.76
N ALA A 636 10.04 -7.40 3.31
CA ALA A 636 11.02 -8.41 2.90
C ALA A 636 10.83 -8.88 1.45
N ARG A 637 9.60 -9.02 0.94
CA ARG A 637 9.33 -9.36 -0.46
C ARG A 637 9.81 -8.28 -1.41
N GLU A 638 9.58 -7.01 -1.10
CA GLU A 638 10.03 -5.90 -1.95
C GLU A 638 11.56 -5.84 -2.05
N ALA A 639 12.28 -5.97 -0.92
CA ALA A 639 13.73 -6.02 -0.92
C ALA A 639 14.29 -7.29 -1.60
N ALA A 640 13.69 -8.46 -1.34
CA ALA A 640 14.08 -9.69 -2.01
C ALA A 640 13.81 -9.64 -3.51
N ALA A 641 12.76 -8.94 -3.96
CA ALA A 641 12.49 -8.70 -5.38
C ALA A 641 13.50 -7.73 -6.00
N ALA A 642 13.94 -6.70 -5.30
CA ALA A 642 15.06 -5.87 -5.76
C ALA A 642 16.33 -6.72 -5.95
N LEU A 643 16.69 -7.54 -4.95
CA LEU A 643 17.89 -8.40 -4.95
C LEU A 643 17.82 -9.63 -5.88
N ALA A 644 16.63 -10.05 -6.32
CA ALA A 644 16.45 -11.18 -7.23
C ALA A 644 16.67 -10.81 -8.72
N GLY A 645 17.15 -9.60 -9.03
CA GLY A 645 17.58 -9.17 -10.36
C GLY A 645 18.92 -9.78 -10.75
#